data_AF-A0A7W0UZS7-F1
#
_entry.id   AF-A0A7W0UZS7-F1
#
_cell.length_a   1.000
_cell.length_b   1.000
_cell.length_c   1.000
_cell.angle_alpha   90.00
_cell.angle_beta   90.00
_cell.angle_gamma   90.00
#
_symmetry.space_group_name_H-M   'P 1'
#
loop_
_entity.id
_entity.type
_entity.pdbx_description
1 polymer ?
#
loop_
_entity_poly.entity_id
_entity_poly.type
_entity_poly.pdbx_seq_one_letter_code
_entity_poly.pdbx_strand_id
1 'polypeptide(L)'
;MLNLNSLARRISLPLWFLSCVVSVMAQTAEKPVRAVTDPGVVTTRQTITPAGVQAVFHGRVYGLTFGASSSEVWVLNAQQGNNQAQIFRFDWAANKVLERIPIGNRPGLQGIQYDRAADRVLIGATLQGPAGAEAKNRTRLMAIEKGTSRILADNMGSHITGALAIASKPNSQGQRLAVVPLIYDNRLAIVDLNNNQLLGKVATGIAPFGASIDSTGTVAYVTNWGGRVPQPNDSTLPTGFDPKADQVVVDERGIASTGTVTRIDLISRQATHTIPVELHPTAIVWDEQHNRLYVANGNKDSVSIIDTTRNNVIETITIQPFQQRVAGIAPTALAVSADGSTLYVACGGINAVAVIDTGSRKVQGLVPTAWYPNALSISADGKQLAVSTLLGAGSGWRDDPAKRFVHAYRGSISVVPVPDEAQLDGYTTAVAENNHLTIGPAQPQLQPQAARDVAPMAIPRRAGEPSLIEHVVYIIKENRTYDQLLGDMTKGNGDPSLVMFGEDVTPNHHRLADQFVLLDNFYATGGNSGDGHQWATQANETAYCLWPGYLGRSYPFDGSDPIAYADSGFIWDAALRMKRTVRVYGEYAGRLRENDPQQRAKLLERWKSGDDFTRDWNITAPLKPLNKILAANYPSYTQAIPDVVRAQIFLADLKRWEGEGRMPNLVVLQLPSDHTRGATPDFNTAKAMVADNDLALGQIVESLSKTPFWRKMAIFVVEDDAQNGVDHVDGHRTVALAVSPYTRRGHVDSTFYSQPSILKTIELILGLPTMSLFDLIANDMRGSFTNAPDFMPYAAQQPKQSLFETNPQLNALRGQARRAALDSLRMRFDVPDAVPTERLNRILWHQVKGWKTPYPGAKQGVFAPLAVDLEDDERGAAEDR
;
A
#
# COMPACT_ATOMS: atom_id res chain seq x y z
N MET A 1 64.08 21.99 -31.81
CA MET A 1 64.92 21.36 -32.84
C MET A 1 64.59 19.88 -32.87
N LEU A 2 64.17 19.39 -34.05
CA LEU A 2 64.35 18.04 -34.65
C LEU A 2 64.12 16.80 -33.75
N ASN A 3 63.41 15.74 -34.15
CA ASN A 3 63.34 15.17 -35.49
C ASN A 3 62.19 14.16 -35.62
N LEU A 4 61.64 14.10 -36.83
CA LEU A 4 60.63 13.17 -37.34
C LEU A 4 61.31 12.14 -38.27
N ASN A 5 60.55 11.09 -38.61
CA ASN A 5 60.71 10.09 -39.71
C ASN A 5 61.23 8.70 -39.25
N SER A 6 60.43 7.63 -39.20
CA SER A 6 59.50 6.97 -40.15
C SER A 6 60.16 6.05 -41.19
N LEU A 7 59.71 4.79 -41.25
CA LEU A 7 59.62 3.90 -42.42
C LEU A 7 58.72 2.71 -41.98
N ALA A 8 57.47 2.50 -42.39
CA ALA A 8 56.81 2.32 -43.69
C ALA A 8 56.74 0.86 -44.20
N ARG A 9 55.49 0.32 -44.28
CA ARG A 9 54.89 -0.63 -45.28
C ARG A 9 53.92 -1.61 -44.59
N ARG A 10 52.77 -2.04 -45.12
CA ARG A 10 51.83 -1.62 -46.20
C ARG A 10 50.64 -2.62 -46.13
N ILE A 11 49.40 -2.11 -46.24
CA ILE A 11 48.20 -2.68 -46.92
C ILE A 11 47.41 -3.85 -46.26
N SER A 12 46.16 -3.58 -45.84
CA SER A 12 44.88 -4.12 -46.39
C SER A 12 43.66 -3.67 -45.54
N LEU A 13 42.69 -3.00 -46.18
CA LEU A 13 41.34 -2.60 -45.69
C LEU A 13 40.34 -3.79 -45.86
N PRO A 14 39.13 -3.85 -45.24
CA PRO A 14 38.11 -2.78 -45.26
C PRO A 14 37.29 -2.53 -43.97
N LEU A 15 36.51 -1.45 -44.07
CA LEU A 15 35.53 -0.84 -43.15
C LEU A 15 34.62 -1.85 -42.40
N TRP A 16 34.03 -1.43 -41.27
CA TRP A 16 32.58 -1.19 -41.12
C TRP A 16 32.26 -0.60 -39.72
N PHE A 17 31.53 0.52 -39.74
CA PHE A 17 30.64 1.11 -38.73
C PHE A 17 31.14 1.57 -37.35
N LEU A 18 31.21 2.90 -37.25
CA LEU A 18 30.99 3.70 -36.05
C LEU A 18 29.65 3.32 -35.41
N SER A 19 29.68 2.79 -34.19
CA SER A 19 28.53 2.80 -33.29
C SER A 19 28.92 3.65 -32.08
N CYS A 20 28.34 4.84 -31.99
CA CYS A 20 28.34 5.66 -30.80
C CYS A 20 27.76 4.84 -29.64
N VAL A 21 28.61 4.47 -28.68
CA VAL A 21 28.16 4.00 -27.38
C VAL A 21 27.55 5.21 -26.66
N VAL A 22 26.23 5.32 -26.69
CA VAL A 22 25.49 6.16 -25.74
C VAL A 22 25.85 5.63 -24.35
N SER A 23 26.62 6.43 -23.60
CA SER A 23 26.93 6.14 -22.21
C SER A 23 25.64 6.20 -21.42
N VAL A 24 25.08 5.02 -21.10
CA VAL A 24 24.00 4.88 -20.11
C VAL A 24 24.59 5.32 -18.77
N MET A 25 24.27 6.54 -18.34
CA MET A 25 24.78 7.07 -17.08
C MET A 25 24.15 6.29 -15.92
N ALA A 26 25.03 5.69 -15.11
CA ALA A 26 24.68 5.14 -13.81
C ALA A 26 24.02 6.22 -12.94
N GLN A 27 22.98 5.81 -12.22
CA GLN A 27 22.27 6.67 -11.28
C GLN A 27 23.21 7.16 -10.18
N THR A 28 23.41 8.48 -10.09
CA THR A 28 23.83 9.11 -8.84
C THR A 28 22.59 9.63 -8.12
N ALA A 29 22.64 9.76 -6.79
CA ALA A 29 21.52 10.23 -5.97
C ALA A 29 21.06 11.68 -6.26
N GLU A 30 21.58 12.33 -7.31
CA GLU A 30 21.56 13.78 -7.50
C GLU A 30 20.86 14.27 -8.77
N LYS A 31 20.48 13.40 -9.71
CA LYS A 31 19.74 13.80 -10.94
C LYS A 31 18.66 12.79 -11.31
N PRO A 32 17.40 13.22 -11.55
CA PRO A 32 16.38 12.34 -12.10
C PRO A 32 16.74 11.95 -13.54
N VAL A 33 16.31 10.75 -13.94
CA VAL A 33 16.58 10.18 -15.27
C VAL A 33 15.32 10.21 -16.14
N ARG A 34 15.50 10.28 -17.47
CA ARG A 34 14.40 10.34 -18.45
C ARG A 34 13.59 9.06 -18.56
N ALA A 35 14.21 7.93 -18.29
CA ALA A 35 13.60 6.61 -18.33
C ALA A 35 14.42 5.68 -17.43
N VAL A 36 13.79 4.60 -16.96
CA VAL A 36 14.50 3.51 -16.29
C VAL A 36 14.53 2.32 -17.22
N THR A 37 15.68 1.65 -17.31
CA THR A 37 15.91 0.48 -18.14
C THR A 37 15.13 -0.75 -17.68
N ASP A 38 14.69 -0.75 -16.41
CA ASP A 38 13.91 -1.82 -15.80
C ASP A 38 12.85 -1.21 -14.84
N PRO A 39 11.55 -1.23 -15.19
CA PRO A 39 10.48 -0.79 -14.30
C PRO A 39 10.28 -1.75 -13.11
N GLY A 40 11.05 -2.83 -13.02
CA GLY A 40 10.89 -3.79 -11.94
C GLY A 40 9.53 -4.45 -11.99
N VAL A 41 9.00 -4.70 -10.79
CA VAL A 41 7.70 -5.35 -10.63
C VAL A 41 6.64 -4.30 -10.33
N VAL A 42 5.59 -4.31 -11.16
CA VAL A 42 4.29 -3.71 -10.85
C VAL A 42 3.41 -4.84 -10.33
N THR A 43 3.25 -4.91 -9.01
CA THR A 43 2.65 -6.05 -8.29
C THR A 43 1.20 -6.33 -8.68
N THR A 44 0.53 -5.34 -9.30
CA THR A 44 -0.84 -5.41 -9.83
C THR A 44 -0.95 -5.97 -11.25
N ARG A 45 0.14 -6.49 -11.85
CA ARG A 45 0.20 -7.04 -13.24
C ARG A 45 -0.02 -6.02 -14.37
N GLN A 46 -0.24 -4.75 -14.04
CA GLN A 46 -0.37 -3.70 -15.03
C GLN A 46 0.96 -3.41 -15.71
N THR A 47 0.92 -3.02 -16.98
CA THR A 47 2.08 -2.46 -17.68
C THR A 47 2.04 -0.93 -17.59
N ILE A 48 3.21 -0.29 -17.67
CA ILE A 48 3.35 1.16 -17.56
C ILE A 48 4.00 1.71 -18.83
N THR A 49 3.25 2.52 -19.58
CA THR A 49 3.72 3.20 -20.80
C THR A 49 3.37 4.70 -20.76
N PRO A 50 3.99 5.49 -19.87
CA PRO A 50 3.55 6.86 -19.61
C PRO A 50 3.78 7.76 -20.82
N ALA A 51 2.76 8.54 -21.18
CA ALA A 51 2.85 9.55 -22.23
C ALA A 51 3.74 10.73 -21.79
N GLY A 52 4.21 11.52 -22.75
CA GLY A 52 4.99 12.74 -22.48
C GLY A 52 6.45 12.48 -22.12
N VAL A 53 7.14 13.50 -21.61
CA VAL A 53 8.53 13.35 -21.17
C VAL A 53 8.60 13.13 -19.66
N GLN A 54 9.27 12.06 -19.27
CA GLN A 54 9.35 11.63 -17.89
C GLN A 54 10.60 12.11 -17.18
N ALA A 55 10.51 12.16 -15.85
CA ALA A 55 11.63 12.26 -14.93
C ALA A 55 11.36 11.39 -13.69
N VAL A 56 12.30 10.49 -13.37
CA VAL A 56 12.16 9.51 -12.28
C VAL A 56 13.06 9.88 -11.10
N PHE A 57 12.51 9.85 -9.89
CA PHE A 57 13.14 10.24 -8.64
C PHE A 57 13.37 9.02 -7.74
N HIS A 58 14.33 9.12 -6.83
CA HIS A 58 14.42 8.17 -5.71
C HIS A 58 13.40 8.56 -4.62
N GLY A 59 12.63 7.59 -4.12
CA GLY A 59 11.54 7.82 -3.17
C GLY A 59 10.21 8.13 -3.85
N ARG A 60 9.20 8.50 -3.06
CA ARG A 60 7.85 8.83 -3.53
C ARG A 60 7.76 10.29 -3.98
N VAL A 61 6.93 10.56 -4.98
CA VAL A 61 6.54 11.92 -5.36
C VAL A 61 5.15 12.21 -4.78
N TYR A 62 5.07 13.16 -3.85
CA TYR A 62 3.84 13.50 -3.12
C TYR A 62 3.00 14.56 -3.82
N GLY A 63 3.55 15.27 -4.80
CA GLY A 63 2.84 16.21 -5.64
C GLY A 63 3.78 17.01 -6.55
N LEU A 64 3.21 17.76 -7.47
CA LEU A 64 3.91 18.70 -8.33
C LEU A 64 3.10 19.96 -8.60
N THR A 65 3.75 20.99 -9.12
CA THR A 65 3.07 22.19 -9.65
C THR A 65 3.95 22.85 -10.72
N PHE A 66 3.34 23.42 -11.76
CA PHE A 66 4.08 24.30 -12.69
C PHE A 66 4.50 25.59 -12.00
N GLY A 67 5.70 26.07 -12.31
CA GLY A 67 6.24 27.33 -11.81
C GLY A 67 5.82 28.55 -12.66
N ALA A 68 6.73 29.54 -12.72
CA ALA A 68 6.50 30.80 -13.44
C ALA A 68 6.33 30.62 -14.96
N SER A 69 6.97 29.59 -15.51
CA SER A 69 6.99 29.31 -16.95
C SER A 69 6.48 27.90 -17.25
N SER A 70 6.09 27.66 -18.50
CA SER A 70 5.64 26.33 -18.95
C SER A 70 6.76 25.28 -19.01
N SER A 71 8.03 25.67 -18.90
CA SER A 71 9.19 24.75 -18.83
C SER A 71 9.62 24.40 -17.40
N GLU A 72 9.10 25.11 -16.38
CA GLU A 72 9.50 24.94 -14.98
C GLU A 72 8.46 24.15 -14.19
N VAL A 73 8.88 23.07 -13.54
CA VAL A 73 8.05 22.28 -12.61
C VAL A 73 8.74 22.19 -11.26
N TRP A 74 7.93 22.25 -10.20
CA TRP A 74 8.34 22.03 -8.83
C TRP A 74 7.78 20.71 -8.33
N VAL A 75 8.62 19.87 -7.73
CA VAL A 75 8.27 18.50 -7.33
C VAL A 75 8.53 18.30 -5.85
N LEU A 76 7.50 17.85 -5.11
CA LEU A 76 7.61 17.44 -3.71
C LEU A 76 7.92 15.95 -3.63
N ASN A 77 9.11 15.61 -3.13
CA ASN A 77 9.61 14.24 -3.06
C ASN A 77 10.08 13.90 -1.64
N ALA A 78 9.93 12.65 -1.23
CA ALA A 78 10.54 12.14 0.00
C ALA A 78 10.93 10.66 -0.14
N GLN A 79 12.05 10.28 0.48
CA GLN A 79 12.45 8.88 0.62
C GLN A 79 11.76 8.29 1.85
N GLN A 80 11.22 7.07 1.72
CA GLN A 80 10.66 6.35 2.85
C GLN A 80 11.81 5.92 3.78
N GLY A 81 11.67 6.13 5.08
CA GLY A 81 12.69 5.83 6.11
C GLY A 81 13.30 7.06 6.77
N ASN A 82 13.56 8.13 6.01
CA ASN A 82 14.13 9.36 6.58
C ASN A 82 13.09 10.45 6.84
N ASN A 83 11.86 10.33 6.32
CA ASN A 83 10.81 11.37 6.47
C ASN A 83 11.21 12.82 6.10
N GLN A 84 12.38 13.04 5.50
CA GLN A 84 12.83 14.36 5.08
C GLN A 84 12.36 14.64 3.65
N ALA A 85 11.34 15.49 3.54
CA ALA A 85 10.92 16.02 2.26
C ALA A 85 12.02 16.89 1.65
N GLN A 86 12.03 16.90 0.33
CA GLN A 86 12.83 17.78 -0.49
C GLN A 86 12.00 18.29 -1.67
N ILE A 87 12.36 19.49 -2.13
CA ILE A 87 11.82 20.09 -3.33
C ILE A 87 12.85 20.04 -4.44
N PHE A 88 12.40 19.64 -5.63
CA PHE A 88 13.15 19.85 -6.86
C PHE A 88 12.50 20.96 -7.66
N ARG A 89 13.30 21.97 -8.02
CA ARG A 89 12.98 22.93 -9.10
C ARG A 89 13.60 22.38 -10.37
N PHE A 90 12.77 22.14 -11.38
CA PHE A 90 13.16 21.32 -12.53
C PHE A 90 12.75 22.00 -13.84
N ASP A 91 13.71 22.15 -14.76
CA ASP A 91 13.42 22.41 -16.16
C ASP A 91 13.17 21.06 -16.85
N TRP A 92 11.89 20.77 -17.10
CA TRP A 92 11.51 19.47 -17.61
C TRP A 92 11.83 19.30 -19.09
N ALA A 93 11.88 20.39 -19.86
CA ALA A 93 12.21 20.33 -21.27
C ALA A 93 13.70 20.03 -21.46
N ALA A 94 14.56 20.69 -20.68
CA ALA A 94 16.01 20.47 -20.70
C ALA A 94 16.47 19.24 -19.88
N ASN A 95 15.55 18.57 -19.15
CA ASN A 95 15.87 17.51 -18.19
C ASN A 95 16.88 17.97 -17.12
N LYS A 96 16.75 19.19 -16.62
CA LYS A 96 17.76 19.83 -15.76
C LYS A 96 17.17 20.17 -14.40
N VAL A 97 17.74 19.58 -13.35
CA VAL A 97 17.52 20.07 -11.97
C VAL A 97 18.17 21.44 -11.84
N LEU A 98 17.35 22.43 -11.55
CA LEU A 98 17.79 23.81 -11.31
C LEU A 98 18.21 23.97 -9.86
N GLU A 99 17.38 23.49 -8.93
CA GLU A 99 17.62 23.55 -7.49
C GLU A 99 17.07 22.31 -6.79
N ARG A 100 17.75 21.92 -5.70
CA ARG A 100 17.31 20.88 -4.77
C ARG A 100 17.33 21.46 -3.36
N ILE A 101 16.18 21.42 -2.68
CA ILE A 101 15.99 22.17 -1.44
C ILE A 101 15.46 21.20 -0.37
N PRO A 102 16.28 20.80 0.61
CA PRO A 102 15.84 20.02 1.75
C PRO A 102 14.85 20.82 2.61
N ILE A 103 13.77 20.17 3.08
CA ILE A 103 12.77 20.80 3.95
C ILE A 103 12.98 20.39 5.42
N GLY A 104 13.53 19.20 5.69
CA GLY A 104 13.72 18.67 7.06
C GLY A 104 12.40 18.44 7.81
N ASN A 105 11.31 18.21 7.07
CA ASN A 105 9.97 17.92 7.61
C ASN A 105 9.32 16.85 6.72
N ARG A 106 8.33 16.12 7.26
CA ARG A 106 7.54 15.17 6.47
C ARG A 106 6.62 15.92 5.49
N PRO A 107 6.50 15.48 4.22
CA PRO A 107 5.62 16.15 3.28
C PRO A 107 4.14 15.96 3.65
N GLY A 108 3.32 16.98 3.39
CA GLY A 108 1.86 16.84 3.31
C GLY A 108 1.44 16.08 2.05
N LEU A 109 0.25 15.49 2.09
CA LEU A 109 -0.32 14.74 0.96
C LEU A 109 -0.82 15.72 -0.09
N GLN A 110 -0.30 15.65 -1.32
CA GLN A 110 -0.55 16.66 -2.36
C GLN A 110 -0.27 18.11 -1.86
N GLY A 111 0.62 18.24 -0.88
CA GLY A 111 0.80 19.46 -0.10
C GLY A 111 1.72 20.49 -0.75
N ILE A 112 1.64 20.71 -2.07
CA ILE A 112 2.48 21.69 -2.79
C ILE A 112 1.63 22.59 -3.70
N GLN A 113 1.88 23.89 -3.69
CA GLN A 113 1.19 24.85 -4.56
C GLN A 113 2.08 26.02 -4.96
N TYR A 114 2.08 26.42 -6.23
CA TYR A 114 2.81 27.58 -6.70
C TYR A 114 2.02 28.88 -6.52
N ASP A 115 2.60 29.81 -5.77
CA ASP A 115 2.07 31.13 -5.50
C ASP A 115 2.58 32.15 -6.53
N ARG A 116 1.81 32.29 -7.62
CA ARG A 116 2.12 33.22 -8.73
C ARG A 116 2.24 34.68 -8.31
N ALA A 117 1.48 35.12 -7.29
CA ALA A 117 1.47 36.53 -6.91
C ALA A 117 2.76 36.95 -6.16
N ALA A 118 3.40 35.98 -5.49
CA ALA A 118 4.65 36.21 -4.75
C ALA A 118 5.86 35.47 -5.35
N ASP A 119 5.69 34.82 -6.51
CA ASP A 119 6.70 34.01 -7.21
C ASP A 119 7.44 33.05 -6.27
N ARG A 120 6.67 32.20 -5.58
CA ARG A 120 7.18 31.24 -4.58
C ARG A 120 6.38 29.95 -4.56
N VAL A 121 6.92 28.90 -3.96
CA VAL A 121 6.17 27.64 -3.73
C VAL A 121 5.77 27.55 -2.27
N LEU A 122 4.52 27.18 -2.01
CA LEU A 122 4.01 26.86 -0.68
C LEU A 122 3.91 25.36 -0.47
N ILE A 123 4.19 24.91 0.76
CA ILE A 123 4.25 23.50 1.12
C ILE A 123 3.56 23.27 2.47
N GLY A 124 2.62 22.33 2.50
CA GLY A 124 2.14 21.72 3.73
C GLY A 124 3.15 20.66 4.19
N ALA A 125 3.59 20.74 5.44
CA ALA A 125 4.57 19.81 5.99
C ALA A 125 4.30 19.54 7.46
N THR A 126 4.91 18.49 8.01
CA THR A 126 4.85 18.18 9.44
C THR A 126 6.25 18.07 10.02
N LEU A 127 6.54 18.87 11.04
CA LEU A 127 7.67 18.62 11.91
C LEU A 127 7.35 17.44 12.79
N GLN A 128 8.16 16.39 12.69
CA GLN A 128 8.05 15.25 13.57
C GLN A 128 8.59 15.59 14.95
N GLY A 129 7.86 15.17 15.99
CA GLY A 129 8.39 15.18 17.35
C GLY A 129 9.53 14.17 17.51
N PRO A 130 10.22 14.16 18.66
CA PRO A 130 11.03 13.01 19.06
C PRO A 130 10.18 11.76 18.92
N ALA A 131 10.79 10.67 18.48
CA ALA A 131 9.97 9.51 18.18
C ALA A 131 9.40 8.92 19.50
N GLY A 132 8.18 8.37 19.44
CA GLY A 132 7.41 7.98 20.62
C GLY A 132 6.83 9.18 21.40
N ALA A 133 6.84 10.35 20.79
CA ALA A 133 6.10 11.52 21.23
C ALA A 133 5.30 12.09 20.07
N GLU A 134 4.53 11.25 19.36
CA GLU A 134 3.76 11.61 18.17
C GLU A 134 2.76 12.74 18.46
N ALA A 135 2.28 12.87 19.70
CA ALA A 135 1.48 14.01 20.16
C ALA A 135 2.21 15.37 20.06
N LYS A 136 3.52 15.38 19.82
CA LYS A 136 4.34 16.58 19.57
C LYS A 136 4.55 16.87 18.08
N ASN A 137 3.96 16.08 17.18
CA ASN A 137 3.98 16.36 15.75
C ASN A 137 3.25 17.68 15.47
N ARG A 138 3.89 18.59 14.73
CA ARG A 138 3.33 19.92 14.44
C ARG A 138 3.27 20.15 12.94
N THR A 139 2.07 20.40 12.42
CA THR A 139 1.88 20.75 11.01
C THR A 139 2.22 22.21 10.76
N ARG A 140 2.78 22.48 9.59
CA ARG A 140 3.36 23.76 9.15
C ARG A 140 2.93 24.10 7.74
N LEU A 141 2.77 25.40 7.50
CA LEU A 141 2.79 25.96 6.15
C LEU A 141 4.17 26.59 5.94
N MET A 142 4.86 26.17 4.90
CA MET A 142 6.21 26.62 4.56
C MET A 142 6.22 27.24 3.16
N ALA A 143 7.17 28.12 2.89
CA ALA A 143 7.44 28.68 1.58
C ALA A 143 8.87 28.37 1.15
N ILE A 144 9.06 28.18 -0.15
CA ILE A 144 10.36 28.13 -0.80
C ILE A 144 10.56 29.44 -1.56
N GLU A 145 11.52 30.22 -1.10
CA GLU A 145 11.87 31.53 -1.67
C GLU A 145 13.39 31.61 -1.80
N LYS A 146 13.88 31.98 -2.99
CA LYS A 146 15.31 32.20 -3.26
C LYS A 146 16.20 31.02 -2.82
N GLY A 147 15.76 29.79 -3.08
CA GLY A 147 16.49 28.56 -2.76
C GLY A 147 16.49 28.14 -1.28
N THR A 148 15.69 28.80 -0.43
CA THR A 148 15.60 28.49 1.00
C THR A 148 14.17 28.23 1.46
N SER A 149 14.00 27.35 2.45
CA SER A 149 12.70 27.10 3.07
C SER A 149 12.46 28.02 4.28
N ARG A 150 11.29 28.64 4.34
CA ARG A 150 10.84 29.50 5.45
C ARG A 150 9.51 29.01 5.99
N ILE A 151 9.34 28.99 7.31
CA ILE A 151 8.04 28.72 7.94
C ILE A 151 7.17 29.97 7.84
N LEU A 152 5.98 29.83 7.24
CA LEU A 152 4.96 30.89 7.22
C LEU A 152 4.02 30.75 8.42
N ALA A 153 3.54 29.55 8.71
CA ALA A 153 2.75 29.27 9.91
C ALA A 153 3.20 27.96 10.55
N ASP A 154 3.33 27.94 11.87
CA ASP A 154 3.67 26.76 12.66
C ASP A 154 2.51 26.36 13.55
N ASN A 155 2.54 25.12 14.04
CA ASN A 155 1.60 24.59 15.02
C ASN A 155 0.12 24.73 14.59
N MET A 156 -0.17 24.54 13.30
CA MET A 156 -1.54 24.61 12.80
C MET A 156 -2.38 23.44 13.35
N GLY A 157 -1.79 22.26 13.45
CA GLY A 157 -2.41 21.00 13.84
C GLY A 157 -1.36 19.92 14.02
N SER A 158 -1.80 18.66 13.94
CA SER A 158 -1.01 17.49 14.30
C SER A 158 -0.92 16.48 13.14
N HIS A 159 0.12 15.65 13.16
CA HIS A 159 0.36 14.53 12.23
C HIS A 159 0.49 14.90 10.74
N ILE A 160 -0.58 15.22 10.00
CA ILE A 160 -0.49 15.29 8.54
C ILE A 160 -1.42 16.34 7.93
N THR A 161 -0.92 17.01 6.89
CA THR A 161 -1.66 18.01 6.10
C THR A 161 -2.08 17.42 4.76
N GLY A 162 -3.20 17.90 4.24
CA GLY A 162 -3.69 17.56 2.89
C GLY A 162 -3.38 18.63 1.84
N ALA A 163 -4.11 18.59 0.72
CA ALA A 163 -3.89 19.48 -0.41
C ALA A 163 -4.34 20.92 -0.08
N LEU A 164 -3.38 21.84 0.01
CA LEU A 164 -3.62 23.25 0.32
C LEU A 164 -4.17 24.04 -0.88
N ALA A 165 -4.82 25.16 -0.60
CA ALA A 165 -5.24 26.11 -1.63
C ALA A 165 -4.90 27.55 -1.25
N ILE A 166 -4.72 28.42 -2.24
CA ILE A 166 -4.34 29.83 -2.06
C ILE A 166 -5.23 30.75 -2.86
N ALA A 167 -5.65 31.85 -2.25
CA ALA A 167 -6.38 32.91 -2.95
C ALA A 167 -5.44 33.64 -3.92
N SER A 168 -5.91 33.94 -5.12
CA SER A 168 -5.13 34.69 -6.11
C SER A 168 -5.00 36.18 -5.75
N LYS A 169 -6.01 36.74 -5.06
CA LYS A 169 -6.13 38.17 -4.74
C LYS A 169 -6.45 38.36 -3.24
N PRO A 170 -6.15 39.53 -2.68
CA PRO A 170 -6.62 39.88 -1.34
C PRO A 170 -8.15 40.03 -1.29
N ASN A 171 -8.72 39.70 -0.14
CA ASN A 171 -10.15 39.92 0.17
C ASN A 171 -10.44 41.41 0.50
N SER A 172 -11.69 41.72 0.84
CA SER A 172 -12.12 43.07 1.23
C SER A 172 -11.47 43.60 2.52
N GLN A 173 -10.87 42.73 3.34
CA GLN A 173 -10.08 43.08 4.52
C GLN A 173 -8.58 43.27 4.20
N GLY A 174 -8.20 43.17 2.93
CA GLY A 174 -6.80 43.26 2.47
C GLY A 174 -5.97 42.01 2.78
N GLN A 175 -6.58 40.89 3.15
CA GLN A 175 -5.88 39.64 3.48
C GLN A 175 -5.82 38.73 2.26
N ARG A 176 -4.66 38.12 2.01
CA ARG A 176 -4.52 37.09 0.97
C ARG A 176 -4.36 35.73 1.64
N LEU A 177 -5.36 34.88 1.53
CA LEU A 177 -5.47 33.69 2.37
C LEU A 177 -4.91 32.43 1.70
N ALA A 178 -4.29 31.58 2.52
CA ALA A 178 -4.08 30.17 2.23
C ALA A 178 -4.94 29.33 3.20
N VAL A 179 -5.40 28.18 2.72
CA VAL A 179 -6.12 27.20 3.53
C VAL A 179 -5.43 25.85 3.46
N VAL A 180 -5.30 25.20 4.62
CA VAL A 180 -4.56 23.93 4.76
C VAL A 180 -5.43 22.91 5.49
N PRO A 181 -5.86 21.81 4.83
CA PRO A 181 -6.54 20.71 5.50
C PRO A 181 -5.64 20.03 6.53
N LEU A 182 -6.16 19.86 7.74
CA LEU A 182 -5.51 19.17 8.85
C LEU A 182 -6.22 17.83 9.05
N ILE A 183 -5.70 16.78 8.41
CA ILE A 183 -6.41 15.51 8.23
C ILE A 183 -6.74 14.87 9.57
N TYR A 184 -5.80 14.85 10.51
CA TYR A 184 -6.03 14.28 11.85
C TYR A 184 -7.01 15.13 12.67
N ASP A 185 -6.82 16.46 12.67
CA ASP A 185 -7.55 17.39 13.55
C ASP A 185 -9.01 17.64 13.15
N ASN A 186 -9.48 17.11 12.01
CA ASN A 186 -10.80 17.38 11.42
C ASN A 186 -11.09 18.88 11.24
N ARG A 187 -10.08 19.61 10.77
CA ARG A 187 -10.12 21.06 10.64
C ARG A 187 -9.47 21.56 9.36
N LEU A 188 -9.89 22.76 8.93
CA LEU A 188 -9.21 23.57 7.94
C LEU A 188 -8.49 24.74 8.65
N ALA A 189 -7.17 24.84 8.50
CA ALA A 189 -6.42 26.01 8.96
C ALA A 189 -6.50 27.15 7.95
N ILE A 190 -6.59 28.39 8.43
CA ILE A 190 -6.65 29.61 7.61
C ILE A 190 -5.44 30.48 7.95
N VAL A 191 -4.60 30.78 6.95
CA VAL A 191 -3.37 31.55 7.11
C VAL A 191 -3.42 32.80 6.23
N ASP A 192 -3.12 33.95 6.80
CA ASP A 192 -2.88 35.18 6.03
C ASP A 192 -1.44 35.20 5.52
N LEU A 193 -1.28 35.19 4.21
CA LEU A 193 0.01 35.18 3.53
C LEU A 193 0.72 36.54 3.52
N ASN A 194 0.01 37.63 3.82
CA ASN A 194 0.59 38.98 3.82
C ASN A 194 1.48 39.20 5.04
N ASN A 195 1.05 38.70 6.21
CA ASN A 195 1.77 38.83 7.47
C ASN A 195 2.23 37.48 8.05
N ASN A 196 1.94 36.37 7.37
CA ASN A 196 2.28 35.00 7.77
C ASN A 196 1.64 34.61 9.12
N GLN A 197 0.36 34.93 9.31
CA GLN A 197 -0.35 34.67 10.56
C GLN A 197 -1.40 33.57 10.40
N LEU A 198 -1.38 32.58 11.30
CA LEU A 198 -2.51 31.66 11.46
C LEU A 198 -3.71 32.43 12.05
N LEU A 199 -4.73 32.66 11.23
CA LEU A 199 -5.92 33.42 11.61
C LEU A 199 -6.90 32.58 12.43
N GLY A 200 -6.96 31.28 12.18
CA GLY A 200 -7.89 30.39 12.87
C GLY A 200 -7.99 29.03 12.24
N LYS A 201 -8.87 28.20 12.82
CA LYS A 201 -9.14 26.82 12.39
C LYS A 201 -10.63 26.57 12.47
N VAL A 202 -11.19 26.03 11.39
CA VAL A 202 -12.62 25.76 11.28
C VAL A 202 -12.84 24.25 11.27
N ALA A 203 -13.80 23.77 12.06
CA ALA A 203 -14.17 22.35 12.05
C ALA A 203 -14.79 21.96 10.70
N THR A 204 -14.49 20.75 10.25
CA THR A 204 -14.97 20.19 8.97
C THR A 204 -15.75 18.90 9.22
N GLY A 205 -15.85 18.05 8.20
CA GLY A 205 -16.11 16.62 8.41
C GLY A 205 -14.86 15.87 8.87
N ILE A 206 -14.96 14.54 8.85
CA ILE A 206 -13.90 13.65 9.33
C ILE A 206 -12.84 13.45 8.23
N ALA A 207 -11.57 13.59 8.62
CA ALA A 207 -10.41 13.46 7.74
C ALA A 207 -10.45 14.39 6.51
N PRO A 208 -10.37 15.73 6.69
CA PRO A 208 -10.37 16.67 5.59
C PRO A 208 -9.11 16.53 4.75
N PHE A 209 -9.24 16.42 3.42
CA PHE A 209 -8.13 16.10 2.53
C PHE A 209 -7.78 17.23 1.56
N GLY A 210 -8.64 17.55 0.58
CA GLY A 210 -8.34 18.51 -0.46
C GLY A 210 -9.13 19.80 -0.28
N ALA A 211 -8.49 20.96 -0.42
CA ALA A 211 -9.16 22.25 -0.38
C ALA A 211 -9.17 22.97 -1.74
N SER A 212 -10.19 23.80 -1.95
CA SER A 212 -10.23 24.83 -2.99
C SER A 212 -10.73 26.13 -2.39
N ILE A 213 -10.25 27.27 -2.89
CA ILE A 213 -10.59 28.61 -2.41
C ILE A 213 -10.90 29.50 -3.61
N ASP A 214 -11.84 30.44 -3.45
CA ASP A 214 -12.13 31.41 -4.50
C ASP A 214 -10.98 32.39 -4.69
N SER A 215 -10.98 33.05 -5.85
CA SER A 215 -9.95 33.98 -6.26
C SER A 215 -9.72 35.13 -5.28
N THR A 216 -10.75 35.53 -4.52
CA THR A 216 -10.69 36.63 -3.54
C THR A 216 -10.51 36.18 -2.09
N GLY A 217 -10.49 34.88 -1.80
CA GLY A 217 -10.28 34.38 -0.44
C GLY A 217 -11.44 34.67 0.52
N THR A 218 -12.67 34.59 0.03
CA THR A 218 -13.90 34.76 0.80
C THR A 218 -14.56 33.43 1.17
N VAL A 219 -14.40 32.40 0.33
CA VAL A 219 -15.03 31.08 0.49
C VAL A 219 -14.02 29.98 0.19
N ALA A 220 -14.02 28.94 1.03
CA ALA A 220 -13.32 27.70 0.75
C ALA A 220 -14.27 26.50 0.74
N TYR A 221 -13.89 25.46 0.01
CA TYR A 221 -14.50 24.14 0.04
C TYR A 221 -13.42 23.12 0.38
N VAL A 222 -13.72 22.16 1.24
CA VAL A 222 -12.78 21.12 1.66
C VAL A 222 -13.45 19.75 1.66
N THR A 223 -12.82 18.76 1.04
CA THR A 223 -13.30 17.37 1.00
C THR A 223 -13.02 16.65 2.32
N ASN A 224 -13.86 15.70 2.71
CA ASN A 224 -13.71 14.91 3.94
C ASN A 224 -13.83 13.41 3.64
N TRP A 225 -12.74 12.65 3.82
CA TRP A 225 -12.68 11.21 3.53
C TRP A 225 -13.69 10.40 4.34
N GLY A 226 -13.75 10.63 5.66
CA GLY A 226 -14.69 9.96 6.57
C GLY A 226 -16.09 10.57 6.54
N GLY A 227 -16.32 11.58 5.70
CA GLY A 227 -17.62 12.21 5.50
C GLY A 227 -18.05 13.12 6.64
N ARG A 228 -19.35 13.10 6.95
CA ARG A 228 -19.94 13.98 7.97
C ARG A 228 -19.71 13.42 9.37
N VAL A 229 -19.75 14.31 10.36
CA VAL A 229 -19.90 13.89 11.76
C VAL A 229 -21.21 13.10 11.91
N PRO A 230 -21.20 11.95 12.62
CA PRO A 230 -22.40 11.15 12.86
C PRO A 230 -23.50 11.90 13.62
N GLN A 231 -24.73 11.46 13.39
CA GLN A 231 -25.94 11.85 14.10
C GLN A 231 -26.39 10.71 15.03
N PRO A 232 -27.24 10.97 16.04
CA PRO A 232 -27.57 9.98 17.08
C PRO A 232 -28.08 8.60 16.62
N ASN A 233 -28.64 8.49 15.40
CA ASN A 233 -29.20 7.25 14.87
C ASN A 233 -28.33 6.57 13.81
N ASP A 234 -27.13 7.09 13.56
CA ASP A 234 -26.21 6.46 12.61
C ASP A 234 -25.61 5.17 13.17
N SER A 235 -25.38 4.21 12.29
CA SER A 235 -24.47 3.11 12.59
C SER A 235 -23.04 3.60 12.47
N THR A 236 -22.27 3.50 13.55
CA THR A 236 -20.88 3.97 13.57
C THR A 236 -19.89 2.94 14.07
N LEU A 237 -18.64 3.10 13.61
CA LEU A 237 -17.45 2.46 14.14
C LEU A 237 -16.36 3.51 14.41
N PRO A 238 -15.52 3.31 15.45
CA PRO A 238 -14.38 4.17 15.71
C PRO A 238 -13.32 4.03 14.62
N THR A 239 -12.43 5.01 14.50
CA THR A 239 -11.17 4.93 13.74
C THR A 239 -9.99 4.68 14.70
N GLY A 240 -9.74 3.44 15.06
CA GLY A 240 -8.74 3.04 16.05
C GLY A 240 -9.34 2.71 17.43
N PHE A 241 -8.45 2.45 18.39
CA PHE A 241 -8.83 2.03 19.76
C PHE A 241 -8.76 3.16 20.80
N ASP A 242 -8.31 4.36 20.44
CA ASP A 242 -8.35 5.50 21.36
C ASP A 242 -9.82 5.78 21.75
N PRO A 243 -10.16 5.92 23.05
CA PRO A 243 -11.51 6.30 23.48
C PRO A 243 -12.07 7.58 22.85
N LYS A 244 -11.20 8.45 22.33
CA LYS A 244 -11.53 9.71 21.64
C LYS A 244 -11.43 9.58 20.11
N ALA A 245 -11.22 8.38 19.59
CA ALA A 245 -11.21 8.13 18.15
C ALA A 245 -12.51 8.62 17.49
N ASP A 246 -12.37 9.13 16.27
CA ASP A 246 -13.52 9.61 15.52
C ASP A 246 -14.50 8.46 15.26
N GLN A 247 -15.79 8.77 15.35
CA GLN A 247 -16.85 7.86 14.96
C GLN A 247 -17.19 8.13 13.50
N VAL A 248 -17.12 7.11 12.65
CA VAL A 248 -17.44 7.21 11.23
C VAL A 248 -18.75 6.47 10.95
N VAL A 249 -19.60 7.06 10.12
CA VAL A 249 -20.84 6.42 9.66
C VAL A 249 -20.49 5.25 8.74
N VAL A 250 -21.03 4.07 9.03
CA VAL A 250 -20.73 2.85 8.29
C VAL A 250 -21.97 2.19 7.69
N ASP A 251 -21.78 1.36 6.66
CA ASP A 251 -22.79 0.47 6.11
C ASP A 251 -22.93 -0.82 6.95
N GLU A 252 -23.78 -1.74 6.49
CA GLU A 252 -24.02 -3.02 7.17
C GLU A 252 -22.80 -3.97 7.20
N ARG A 253 -21.79 -3.71 6.36
CA ARG A 253 -20.53 -4.43 6.31
C ARG A 253 -19.47 -3.81 7.23
N GLY A 254 -19.71 -2.61 7.75
CA GLY A 254 -18.78 -1.87 8.61
C GLY A 254 -17.82 -0.97 7.83
N ILE A 255 -18.11 -0.70 6.56
CA ILE A 255 -17.31 0.16 5.68
C ILE A 255 -17.83 1.60 5.77
N ALA A 256 -16.95 2.59 5.74
CA ALA A 256 -17.36 4.00 5.72
C ALA A 256 -18.37 4.27 4.60
N SER A 257 -19.50 4.90 4.93
CA SER A 257 -20.65 5.03 4.03
C SER A 257 -21.01 6.48 3.66
N THR A 258 -20.20 7.46 4.10
CA THR A 258 -20.40 8.86 3.74
C THR A 258 -19.11 9.53 3.29
N GLY A 259 -19.19 10.35 2.24
CA GLY A 259 -18.19 11.34 1.87
C GLY A 259 -18.85 12.72 1.80
N THR A 260 -18.12 13.80 2.12
CA THR A 260 -18.70 15.16 2.08
C THR A 260 -17.70 16.20 1.64
N VAL A 261 -18.22 17.36 1.22
CA VAL A 261 -17.48 18.61 1.10
C VAL A 261 -18.04 19.62 2.10
N THR A 262 -17.18 20.23 2.91
CA THR A 262 -17.56 21.35 3.79
C THR A 262 -17.30 22.67 3.09
N ARG A 263 -18.32 23.54 3.03
CA ARG A 263 -18.17 24.93 2.59
C ARG A 263 -17.90 25.83 3.78
N ILE A 264 -16.88 26.67 3.70
CA ILE A 264 -16.45 27.58 4.77
C ILE A 264 -16.48 29.01 4.25
N ASP A 265 -17.12 29.90 5.02
CA ASP A 265 -16.98 31.33 4.87
C ASP A 265 -15.70 31.78 5.60
N LEU A 266 -14.74 32.31 4.86
CA LEU A 266 -13.40 32.63 5.39
C LEU A 266 -13.36 33.98 6.12
N ILE A 267 -14.35 34.84 5.92
CA ILE A 267 -14.45 36.15 6.58
C ILE A 267 -14.94 35.95 8.01
N SER A 268 -16.04 35.23 8.17
CA SER A 268 -16.61 34.84 9.47
C SER A 268 -15.89 33.65 10.11
N ARG A 269 -15.12 32.89 9.32
CA ARG A 269 -14.39 31.67 9.72
C ARG A 269 -15.34 30.61 10.26
N GLN A 270 -16.45 30.39 9.56
CA GLN A 270 -17.48 29.43 9.93
C GLN A 270 -17.75 28.44 8.81
N ALA A 271 -17.95 27.17 9.17
CA ALA A 271 -18.54 26.21 8.26
C ALA A 271 -20.01 26.60 8.02
N THR A 272 -20.41 26.65 6.76
CA THR A 272 -21.75 27.09 6.35
C THR A 272 -22.59 25.96 5.80
N HIS A 273 -21.97 24.97 5.15
CA HIS A 273 -22.68 23.83 4.55
C HIS A 273 -21.84 22.56 4.65
N THR A 274 -22.52 21.43 4.77
CA THR A 274 -21.97 20.08 4.56
C THR A 274 -22.70 19.48 3.37
N ILE A 275 -21.98 19.28 2.27
CA ILE A 275 -22.52 18.85 0.98
C ILE A 275 -22.19 17.36 0.81
N PRO A 276 -23.18 16.45 0.78
CA PRO A 276 -22.93 15.04 0.54
C PRO A 276 -22.34 14.81 -0.85
N VAL A 277 -21.30 13.99 -0.92
CA VAL A 277 -20.70 13.45 -2.15
C VAL A 277 -20.50 11.94 -1.98
N GLU A 278 -19.81 11.29 -2.91
CA GLU A 278 -19.53 9.86 -2.84
C GLU A 278 -18.27 9.56 -1.98
N LEU A 279 -17.94 8.28 -1.80
CA LEU A 279 -16.92 7.86 -0.83
C LEU A 279 -15.50 8.28 -1.22
N HIS A 280 -14.74 8.65 -0.19
CA HIS A 280 -13.36 9.10 -0.26
C HIS A 280 -13.18 10.25 -1.25
N PRO A 281 -13.74 11.43 -0.98
CA PRO A 281 -13.49 12.59 -1.81
C PRO A 281 -12.02 13.05 -1.67
N THR A 282 -11.19 12.67 -2.64
CA THR A 282 -9.71 12.74 -2.64
C THR A 282 -9.16 13.99 -3.31
N ALA A 283 -9.94 14.72 -4.11
CA ALA A 283 -9.48 15.96 -4.71
C ALA A 283 -10.66 16.88 -5.02
N ILE A 284 -10.39 18.19 -5.10
CA ILE A 284 -11.38 19.20 -5.46
C ILE A 284 -10.74 20.30 -6.31
N VAL A 285 -11.45 20.75 -7.35
CA VAL A 285 -11.04 21.89 -8.17
C VAL A 285 -12.24 22.78 -8.49
N TRP A 286 -12.05 24.11 -8.46
CA TRP A 286 -13.09 25.11 -8.69
C TRP A 286 -12.95 25.77 -10.06
N ASP A 287 -14.00 25.60 -10.88
CA ASP A 287 -14.29 26.44 -12.04
C ASP A 287 -15.22 27.59 -11.60
N GLU A 288 -14.61 28.67 -11.06
CA GLU A 288 -15.32 29.85 -10.55
C GLU A 288 -16.18 30.51 -11.64
N GLN A 289 -15.69 30.58 -12.87
CA GLN A 289 -16.37 31.25 -13.98
C GLN A 289 -17.74 30.63 -14.29
N HIS A 290 -17.86 29.31 -14.15
CA HIS A 290 -19.11 28.59 -14.43
C HIS A 290 -19.85 28.15 -13.16
N ASN A 291 -19.42 28.59 -11.96
CA ASN A 291 -20.00 28.21 -10.67
C ASN A 291 -20.03 26.70 -10.41
N ARG A 292 -18.96 25.99 -10.79
CA ARG A 292 -18.86 24.53 -10.66
C ARG A 292 -17.63 24.13 -9.85
N LEU A 293 -17.82 23.20 -8.92
CA LEU A 293 -16.75 22.46 -8.26
C LEU A 293 -16.79 21.01 -8.71
N TYR A 294 -15.63 20.43 -8.99
CA TYR A 294 -15.48 19.01 -9.29
C TYR A 294 -14.78 18.32 -8.13
N VAL A 295 -15.30 17.16 -7.71
CA VAL A 295 -14.80 16.40 -6.55
C VAL A 295 -14.54 14.96 -6.98
N ALA A 296 -13.30 14.51 -6.88
CA ALA A 296 -12.92 13.12 -7.20
C ALA A 296 -13.29 12.22 -6.03
N ASN A 297 -14.01 11.12 -6.27
CA ASN A 297 -14.45 10.17 -5.26
C ASN A 297 -13.69 8.85 -5.45
N GLY A 298 -12.55 8.72 -4.77
CA GLY A 298 -11.57 7.67 -5.00
C GLY A 298 -12.03 6.26 -4.65
N ASN A 299 -13.03 6.10 -3.78
CA ASN A 299 -13.57 4.80 -3.39
C ASN A 299 -14.97 4.55 -3.99
N LYS A 300 -15.39 5.34 -4.98
CA LYS A 300 -16.62 5.13 -5.79
C LYS A 300 -16.40 5.31 -7.31
N ASP A 301 -15.16 5.51 -7.73
CA ASP A 301 -14.79 5.61 -9.15
C ASP A 301 -15.58 6.68 -9.92
N SER A 302 -15.75 7.86 -9.33
CA SER A 302 -16.58 8.92 -9.89
C SER A 302 -16.05 10.33 -9.62
N VAL A 303 -16.68 11.31 -10.27
CA VAL A 303 -16.51 12.74 -9.99
C VAL A 303 -17.87 13.37 -9.72
N SER A 304 -18.05 13.97 -8.54
CA SER A 304 -19.24 14.77 -8.23
C SER A 304 -19.06 16.22 -8.70
N ILE A 305 -20.11 16.79 -9.31
CA ILE A 305 -20.18 18.19 -9.72
C ILE A 305 -21.09 18.94 -8.75
N ILE A 306 -20.56 19.94 -8.07
CA ILE A 306 -21.29 20.79 -7.13
C ILE A 306 -21.54 22.16 -7.78
N ASP A 307 -22.78 22.63 -7.69
CA ASP A 307 -23.15 24.01 -8.00
C ASP A 307 -22.83 24.90 -6.80
N THR A 308 -21.95 25.89 -7.00
CA THR A 308 -21.48 26.75 -5.90
C THR A 308 -22.44 27.87 -5.52
N THR A 309 -23.50 28.09 -6.30
CA THR A 309 -24.58 29.03 -5.96
C THR A 309 -25.61 28.38 -5.05
N ARG A 310 -25.92 27.11 -5.31
CA ARG A 310 -26.92 26.33 -4.56
C ARG A 310 -26.32 25.44 -3.47
N ASN A 311 -25.00 25.23 -3.49
CA ASN A 311 -24.26 24.37 -2.56
C ASN A 311 -24.79 22.94 -2.52
N ASN A 312 -25.07 22.36 -3.69
CA ASN A 312 -25.52 20.98 -3.83
C ASN A 312 -24.87 20.29 -5.03
N VAL A 313 -24.81 18.96 -4.97
CA VAL A 313 -24.40 18.15 -6.13
C VAL A 313 -25.48 18.24 -7.21
N ILE A 314 -25.08 18.56 -8.43
CA ILE A 314 -25.96 18.62 -9.60
C ILE A 314 -25.80 17.41 -10.51
N GLU A 315 -24.67 16.71 -10.45
CA GLU A 315 -24.42 15.47 -11.18
C GLU A 315 -23.24 14.71 -10.58
N THR A 316 -23.20 13.40 -10.80
CA THR A 316 -22.02 12.55 -10.53
C THR A 316 -21.68 11.78 -11.79
N ILE A 317 -20.46 11.97 -12.30
CA ILE A 317 -19.92 11.29 -13.48
C ILE A 317 -19.21 10.02 -13.00
N THR A 318 -19.73 8.85 -13.34
CA THR A 318 -19.00 7.58 -13.12
C THR A 318 -17.91 7.40 -14.17
N ILE A 319 -16.69 7.06 -13.74
CA ILE A 319 -15.56 6.80 -14.63
C ILE A 319 -15.48 5.29 -14.84
N GLN A 320 -16.02 4.81 -15.97
CA GLN A 320 -16.00 3.40 -16.38
C GLN A 320 -15.68 3.32 -17.87
N PRO A 321 -14.42 3.50 -18.28
CA PRO A 321 -14.03 3.54 -19.69
C PRO A 321 -13.99 2.15 -20.35
N PHE A 322 -14.06 1.08 -19.56
CA PHE A 322 -13.95 -0.30 -20.02
C PHE A 322 -15.30 -0.98 -20.19
N GLN A 323 -15.36 -1.95 -21.10
CA GLN A 323 -16.56 -2.78 -21.31
C GLN A 323 -16.93 -3.57 -20.05
N GLN A 324 -15.92 -4.07 -19.32
CA GLN A 324 -16.10 -4.72 -18.04
C GLN A 324 -16.18 -3.65 -16.95
N ARG A 325 -17.30 -3.63 -16.22
CA ARG A 325 -17.42 -2.75 -15.05
C ARG A 325 -16.50 -3.25 -13.95
N VAL A 326 -15.64 -2.36 -13.45
CA VAL A 326 -14.63 -2.66 -12.42
C VAL A 326 -14.70 -1.66 -11.29
N ALA A 327 -14.40 -2.10 -10.08
CA ALA A 327 -14.11 -1.22 -8.95
C ALA A 327 -12.61 -0.96 -8.85
N GLY A 328 -12.21 0.18 -8.29
CA GLY A 328 -10.80 0.52 -8.10
C GLY A 328 -10.17 1.27 -9.28
N ILE A 329 -10.94 2.07 -10.01
CA ILE A 329 -10.39 3.08 -10.94
C ILE A 329 -9.62 4.16 -10.16
N ALA A 330 -10.12 4.49 -8.96
CA ALA A 330 -9.55 5.38 -7.97
C ALA A 330 -9.16 6.78 -8.51
N PRO A 331 -10.14 7.68 -8.75
CA PRO A 331 -9.86 9.09 -9.00
C PRO A 331 -9.08 9.75 -7.83
N THR A 332 -7.94 10.36 -8.12
CA THR A 332 -6.95 10.80 -7.10
C THR A 332 -6.61 12.29 -7.16
N ALA A 333 -6.70 12.92 -8.33
CA ALA A 333 -6.40 14.35 -8.53
C ALA A 333 -7.19 14.93 -9.69
N LEU A 334 -7.39 16.25 -9.69
CA LEU A 334 -8.17 16.98 -10.69
C LEU A 334 -7.42 18.20 -11.21
N ALA A 335 -7.61 18.52 -12.49
CA ALA A 335 -7.25 19.81 -13.06
C ALA A 335 -8.32 20.23 -14.07
N VAL A 336 -8.66 21.52 -14.16
CA VAL A 336 -9.63 22.04 -15.13
C VAL A 336 -8.90 22.97 -16.12
N SER A 337 -9.23 22.87 -17.40
CA SER A 337 -8.69 23.78 -18.43
C SER A 337 -9.10 25.23 -18.16
N ALA A 338 -8.31 26.19 -18.64
CA ALA A 338 -8.52 27.61 -18.36
C ALA A 338 -9.88 28.15 -18.86
N ASP A 339 -10.43 27.55 -19.91
CA ASP A 339 -11.76 27.86 -20.46
C ASP A 339 -12.90 27.08 -19.78
N GLY A 340 -12.59 26.18 -18.85
CA GLY A 340 -13.57 25.34 -18.16
C GLY A 340 -14.19 24.22 -19.01
N SER A 341 -13.73 24.01 -20.26
CA SER A 341 -14.32 23.03 -21.19
C SER A 341 -13.88 21.59 -20.91
N THR A 342 -12.70 21.39 -20.33
CA THR A 342 -12.08 20.09 -20.13
C THR A 342 -11.69 19.88 -18.67
N LEU A 343 -12.09 18.74 -18.10
CA LEU A 343 -11.66 18.25 -16.80
C LEU A 343 -10.70 17.07 -16.98
N TYR A 344 -9.51 17.18 -16.39
CA TYR A 344 -8.52 16.11 -16.30
C TYR A 344 -8.63 15.44 -14.94
N VAL A 345 -8.72 14.12 -14.92
CA VAL A 345 -8.87 13.32 -13.70
C VAL A 345 -7.78 12.26 -13.65
N ALA A 346 -6.87 12.36 -12.69
CA ALA A 346 -5.93 11.28 -12.43
C ALA A 346 -6.67 10.09 -11.84
N CYS A 347 -6.45 8.89 -12.41
CA CYS A 347 -7.04 7.64 -11.98
C CYS A 347 -5.92 6.69 -11.54
N GLY A 348 -5.70 6.64 -10.23
CA GLY A 348 -4.62 5.90 -9.58
C GLY A 348 -4.61 4.43 -9.94
N GLY A 349 -5.78 3.79 -9.92
CA GLY A 349 -5.90 2.34 -10.08
C GLY A 349 -5.75 1.84 -11.52
N ILE A 350 -5.91 2.71 -12.53
CA ILE A 350 -5.72 2.35 -13.95
C ILE A 350 -4.48 3.01 -14.59
N ASN A 351 -3.66 3.70 -13.79
CA ASN A 351 -2.45 4.40 -14.23
C ASN A 351 -2.71 5.32 -15.44
N ALA A 352 -3.72 6.18 -15.34
CA ALA A 352 -4.11 7.07 -16.42
C ALA A 352 -4.65 8.42 -15.94
N VAL A 353 -4.75 9.38 -16.86
CA VAL A 353 -5.56 10.59 -16.70
C VAL A 353 -6.76 10.50 -17.64
N ALA A 354 -7.98 10.48 -17.09
CA ALA A 354 -9.20 10.60 -17.88
C ALA A 354 -9.41 12.06 -18.31
N VAL A 355 -9.75 12.25 -19.58
CA VAL A 355 -10.10 13.55 -20.18
C VAL A 355 -11.61 13.59 -20.33
N ILE A 356 -12.27 14.52 -19.64
CA ILE A 356 -13.72 14.66 -19.58
C ILE A 356 -14.12 16.01 -20.18
N ASP A 357 -15.05 15.99 -21.12
CA ASP A 357 -15.70 17.21 -21.61
C ASP A 357 -16.75 17.68 -20.59
N THR A 358 -16.65 18.90 -20.10
CA THR A 358 -17.51 19.40 -19.00
C THR A 358 -18.91 19.79 -19.45
N GLY A 359 -19.11 19.99 -20.75
CA GLY A 359 -20.42 20.30 -21.34
C GLY A 359 -21.29 19.05 -21.43
N SER A 360 -20.80 18.02 -22.13
CA SER A 360 -21.44 16.72 -22.31
C SER A 360 -21.31 15.80 -21.10
N ARG A 361 -20.34 16.07 -20.21
CA ARG A 361 -20.05 15.30 -18.98
C ARG A 361 -19.63 13.86 -19.27
N LYS A 362 -18.96 13.65 -20.41
CA LYS A 362 -18.50 12.35 -20.88
C LYS A 362 -16.98 12.26 -20.90
N VAL A 363 -16.48 11.10 -20.51
CA VAL A 363 -15.08 10.71 -20.73
C VAL A 363 -14.83 10.62 -22.23
N GLN A 364 -13.93 11.44 -22.74
CA GLN A 364 -13.51 11.47 -24.15
C GLN A 364 -12.38 10.47 -24.42
N GLY A 365 -11.51 10.24 -23.44
CA GLY A 365 -10.41 9.28 -23.54
C GLY A 365 -9.49 9.32 -22.33
N LEU A 366 -8.37 8.61 -22.42
CA LEU A 366 -7.41 8.38 -21.34
C LEU A 366 -5.98 8.67 -21.81
N VAL A 367 -5.16 9.25 -20.94
CA VAL A 367 -3.72 9.46 -21.15
C VAL A 367 -2.92 8.52 -20.23
N PRO A 368 -2.05 7.64 -20.73
CA PRO A 368 -1.31 6.70 -19.87
C PRO A 368 -0.28 7.40 -19.01
N THR A 369 -0.12 6.94 -17.77
CA THR A 369 0.83 7.47 -16.79
C THR A 369 1.72 6.36 -16.24
N ALA A 370 2.66 6.73 -15.37
CA ALA A 370 3.37 5.77 -14.52
C ALA A 370 2.50 5.33 -13.33
N TRP A 371 3.03 4.49 -12.45
CA TRP A 371 2.26 3.83 -11.40
C TRP A 371 1.69 4.81 -10.38
N TYR A 372 0.36 4.81 -10.28
CA TYR A 372 -0.46 5.52 -9.33
C TYR A 372 -0.34 7.06 -9.43
N PRO A 373 -0.92 7.69 -10.47
CA PRO A 373 -0.95 9.15 -10.60
C PRO A 373 -1.66 9.79 -9.42
N ASN A 374 -1.08 10.86 -8.87
CA ASN A 374 -1.53 11.47 -7.61
C ASN A 374 -1.57 13.00 -7.59
N ALA A 375 -1.08 13.71 -8.62
CA ALA A 375 -1.30 15.15 -8.75
C ALA A 375 -1.28 15.55 -10.22
N LEU A 376 -2.00 16.63 -10.54
CA LEU A 376 -2.08 17.22 -11.87
C LEU A 376 -1.81 18.72 -11.79
N SER A 377 -1.13 19.27 -12.80
CA SER A 377 -0.97 20.71 -12.96
C SER A 377 -0.99 21.07 -14.44
N ILE A 378 -1.66 22.16 -14.80
CA ILE A 378 -1.70 22.68 -16.18
C ILE A 378 -0.79 23.90 -16.27
N SER A 379 -0.01 23.99 -17.35
CA SER A 379 0.87 25.13 -17.59
C SER A 379 0.06 26.42 -17.81
N ALA A 380 0.67 27.57 -17.54
CA ALA A 380 -0.02 28.86 -17.63
C ALA A 380 -0.55 29.17 -19.06
N ASP A 381 0.06 28.62 -20.10
CA ASP A 381 -0.38 28.74 -21.48
C ASP A 381 -1.44 27.68 -21.89
N GLY A 382 -1.80 26.77 -20.99
CA GLY A 382 -2.78 25.71 -21.21
C GLY A 382 -2.32 24.57 -22.13
N LYS A 383 -1.05 24.54 -22.54
CA LYS A 383 -0.55 23.58 -23.56
C LYS A 383 0.06 22.31 -22.99
N GLN A 384 0.41 22.30 -21.71
CA GLN A 384 1.08 21.17 -21.07
C GLN A 384 0.33 20.74 -19.83
N LEU A 385 0.22 19.42 -19.65
CA LEU A 385 -0.26 18.77 -18.44
C LEU A 385 0.91 18.06 -17.77
N ALA A 386 1.22 18.45 -16.54
CA ALA A 386 2.17 17.74 -15.69
C ALA A 386 1.41 16.77 -14.77
N VAL A 387 1.90 15.54 -14.68
CA VAL A 387 1.34 14.45 -13.87
C VAL A 387 2.41 13.93 -12.93
N SER A 388 2.17 13.90 -11.62
CA SER A 388 3.01 13.13 -10.70
C SER A 388 2.42 11.76 -10.44
N THR A 389 3.28 10.79 -10.20
CA THR A 389 2.93 9.40 -9.91
C THR A 389 3.69 8.94 -8.68
N LEU A 390 2.95 8.48 -7.67
CA LEU A 390 3.47 8.19 -6.32
C LEU A 390 4.54 7.09 -6.33
N LEU A 391 4.21 5.97 -6.99
CA LEU A 391 5.04 4.77 -7.08
C LEU A 391 5.91 4.77 -8.35
N GLY A 392 5.46 5.51 -9.37
CA GLY A 392 6.23 5.85 -10.56
C GLY A 392 6.64 4.62 -11.37
N ALA A 393 7.94 4.40 -11.53
CA ALA A 393 8.46 3.29 -12.32
C ALA A 393 8.56 1.98 -11.53
N GLY A 394 7.91 1.81 -10.37
CA GLY A 394 7.99 0.59 -9.55
C GLY A 394 9.26 0.47 -8.69
N SER A 395 9.50 -0.69 -8.09
CA SER A 395 10.56 -0.95 -7.09
C SER A 395 11.75 -1.75 -7.59
N GLY A 396 11.84 -2.10 -8.88
CA GLY A 396 12.92 -2.99 -9.33
C GLY A 396 14.27 -2.30 -9.44
N TRP A 397 15.25 -2.78 -8.68
CA TRP A 397 16.63 -2.30 -8.73
C TRP A 397 17.57 -3.41 -9.20
N ARG A 398 17.37 -3.89 -10.43
CA ARG A 398 18.20 -4.96 -10.99
C ARG A 398 19.68 -4.60 -11.05
N ASP A 399 20.02 -3.34 -11.30
CA ASP A 399 21.43 -2.93 -11.37
C ASP A 399 22.04 -2.54 -10.01
N ASP A 400 21.22 -2.52 -8.94
CA ASP A 400 21.66 -2.13 -7.60
C ASP A 400 21.03 -3.05 -6.53
N PRO A 401 21.62 -4.22 -6.26
CA PRO A 401 21.12 -5.19 -5.27
C PRO A 401 20.88 -4.59 -3.88
N ALA A 402 21.55 -3.48 -3.55
CA ALA A 402 21.36 -2.79 -2.28
C ALA A 402 20.01 -2.08 -2.14
N LYS A 403 19.25 -1.97 -3.23
CA LYS A 403 17.95 -1.30 -3.27
C LYS A 403 16.81 -2.25 -3.63
N ARG A 404 16.99 -3.57 -3.46
CA ARG A 404 15.94 -4.56 -3.72
C ARG A 404 15.15 -4.89 -2.45
N PHE A 405 14.51 -3.89 -1.88
CA PHE A 405 13.61 -3.98 -0.74
C PHE A 405 12.28 -3.27 -1.05
N VAL A 406 11.21 -3.62 -0.33
CA VAL A 406 9.82 -3.23 -0.65
C VAL A 406 9.61 -1.71 -0.76
N HIS A 407 10.40 -0.91 -0.03
CA HIS A 407 10.30 0.55 0.06
C HIS A 407 11.21 1.33 -0.89
N ALA A 408 11.90 0.65 -1.82
CA ALA A 408 12.80 1.28 -2.77
C ALA A 408 12.07 1.98 -3.94
N TYR A 409 11.13 2.87 -3.61
CA TYR A 409 10.26 3.50 -4.59
C TYR A 409 11.00 4.40 -5.57
N ARG A 410 10.43 4.46 -6.78
CA ARG A 410 10.91 5.31 -7.87
C ARG A 410 9.78 6.16 -8.43
N GLY A 411 9.24 7.04 -7.59
CA GLY A 411 8.22 8.01 -7.98
C GLY A 411 8.67 8.87 -9.16
N SER A 412 7.73 9.36 -9.96
CA SER A 412 8.05 10.07 -11.20
C SER A 412 7.11 11.24 -11.47
N ILE A 413 7.52 12.10 -12.39
CA ILE A 413 6.64 13.03 -13.08
C ILE A 413 6.66 12.75 -14.59
N SER A 414 5.58 13.11 -15.27
CA SER A 414 5.56 13.25 -16.72
C SER A 414 4.95 14.59 -17.13
N VAL A 415 5.50 15.21 -18.17
CA VAL A 415 4.89 16.38 -18.81
C VAL A 415 4.44 16.01 -20.21
N VAL A 416 3.14 16.11 -20.43
CA VAL A 416 2.44 15.70 -21.64
C VAL A 416 1.86 16.94 -22.32
N PRO A 417 2.12 17.16 -23.62
CA PRO A 417 1.32 18.12 -24.40
C PRO A 417 -0.16 17.75 -24.30
N VAL A 418 -1.03 18.75 -24.14
CA VAL A 418 -2.49 18.51 -24.19
C VAL A 418 -2.82 17.82 -25.52
N PRO A 419 -3.36 16.58 -25.49
CA PRO A 419 -3.50 15.78 -26.69
C PRO A 419 -4.63 16.31 -27.58
N ASP A 420 -4.46 16.20 -28.89
CA ASP A 420 -5.59 16.25 -29.81
C ASP A 420 -6.40 14.92 -29.79
N GLU A 421 -7.50 14.87 -30.55
CA GLU A 421 -8.40 13.71 -30.59
C GLU A 421 -7.69 12.43 -31.02
N ALA A 422 -6.86 12.48 -32.06
CA ALA A 422 -6.15 11.31 -32.58
C ALA A 422 -5.08 10.80 -31.60
N GLN A 423 -4.36 11.71 -30.93
CA GLN A 423 -3.42 11.35 -29.86
C GLN A 423 -4.15 10.72 -28.68
N LEU A 424 -5.30 11.29 -28.29
CA LEU A 424 -6.10 10.79 -27.18
C LEU A 424 -6.65 9.38 -27.48
N ASP A 425 -7.05 9.08 -28.70
CA ASP A 425 -7.48 7.73 -29.11
C ASP A 425 -6.34 6.70 -29.00
N GLY A 426 -5.14 7.07 -29.47
CA GLY A 426 -3.95 6.23 -29.36
C GLY A 426 -3.55 5.97 -27.91
N TYR A 427 -3.58 7.01 -27.08
CA TYR A 427 -3.34 6.91 -25.65
C TYR A 427 -4.39 6.07 -24.92
N THR A 428 -5.66 6.20 -25.30
CA THR A 428 -6.77 5.41 -24.72
C THR A 428 -6.57 3.92 -25.00
N THR A 429 -6.13 3.58 -26.21
CA THR A 429 -5.77 2.20 -26.57
C THR A 429 -4.62 1.68 -25.71
N ALA A 430 -3.55 2.47 -25.55
CA ALA A 430 -2.41 2.10 -24.70
C ALA A 430 -2.82 1.86 -23.23
N VAL A 431 -3.73 2.68 -22.68
CA VAL A 431 -4.26 2.48 -21.32
C VAL A 431 -5.02 1.16 -21.22
N ALA A 432 -5.83 0.81 -22.23
CA ALA A 432 -6.56 -0.45 -22.26
C ALA A 432 -5.61 -1.65 -22.28
N GLU A 433 -4.59 -1.62 -23.14
CA GLU A 433 -3.55 -2.65 -23.24
C GLU A 433 -2.75 -2.78 -21.94
N ASN A 434 -2.33 -1.66 -21.35
CA ASN A 434 -1.61 -1.64 -20.05
C ASN A 434 -2.39 -2.31 -18.92
N ASN A 435 -3.72 -2.22 -18.98
CA ASN A 435 -4.63 -2.77 -17.99
C ASN A 435 -5.18 -4.15 -18.39
N HIS A 436 -4.81 -4.71 -19.55
CA HIS A 436 -5.39 -5.96 -20.07
C HIS A 436 -6.92 -5.91 -20.21
N LEU A 437 -7.47 -4.74 -20.53
CA LEU A 437 -8.91 -4.49 -20.67
C LEU A 437 -9.28 -3.96 -22.05
N THR A 438 -10.58 -3.94 -22.33
CA THR A 438 -11.14 -3.47 -23.60
C THR A 438 -11.97 -2.20 -23.39
N ILE A 439 -11.75 -1.18 -24.22
CA ILE A 439 -12.54 0.06 -24.22
C ILE A 439 -13.94 -0.20 -24.78
N GLY A 440 -14.93 0.46 -24.21
CA GLY A 440 -16.29 0.46 -24.72
C GLY A 440 -17.33 0.75 -23.64
N PRO A 441 -18.61 0.81 -24.00
CA PRO A 441 -19.67 1.04 -23.03
C PRO A 441 -19.66 -0.09 -22.00
N ALA A 442 -19.65 0.29 -20.71
CA ALA A 442 -19.73 -0.66 -19.61
C ALA A 442 -20.98 -1.53 -19.76
N GLN A 443 -20.78 -2.84 -19.80
CA GLN A 443 -21.86 -3.81 -19.82
C GLN A 443 -22.38 -4.04 -18.39
N PRO A 444 -23.65 -4.45 -18.23
CA PRO A 444 -24.16 -4.85 -16.92
C PRO A 444 -23.24 -5.92 -16.31
N GLN A 445 -22.92 -5.77 -15.03
CA GLN A 445 -22.19 -6.78 -14.27
C GLN A 445 -23.06 -8.03 -14.22
N LEU A 446 -22.81 -8.99 -15.11
CA LEU A 446 -23.53 -10.25 -15.12
C LEU A 446 -23.06 -11.06 -13.92
N GLN A 447 -24.03 -11.60 -13.17
CA GLN A 447 -23.71 -12.58 -12.14
C GLN A 447 -22.92 -13.73 -12.78
N PRO A 448 -21.96 -14.34 -12.07
CA PRO A 448 -21.26 -15.51 -12.56
C PRO A 448 -22.26 -16.58 -13.01
N GLN A 449 -22.38 -16.80 -14.32
CA GLN A 449 -23.28 -17.78 -14.91
C GLN A 449 -22.47 -18.88 -15.57
N ALA A 450 -22.73 -20.12 -15.14
CA ALA A 450 -22.17 -21.29 -15.79
C ALA A 450 -22.65 -21.35 -17.24
N ALA A 451 -21.73 -21.67 -18.16
CA ALA A 451 -22.16 -22.22 -19.44
C ALA A 451 -22.86 -23.57 -19.21
N ARG A 452 -23.82 -23.91 -20.07
CA ARG A 452 -24.52 -25.21 -19.99
C ARG A 452 -23.52 -26.34 -20.29
N ASP A 453 -23.65 -27.45 -19.56
CA ASP A 453 -22.91 -28.70 -19.79
C ASP A 453 -21.37 -28.60 -19.69
N VAL A 454 -20.86 -27.80 -18.74
CA VAL A 454 -19.41 -27.70 -18.46
C VAL A 454 -18.98 -28.76 -17.43
N ALA A 455 -17.93 -29.52 -17.75
CA ALA A 455 -17.34 -30.48 -16.82
C ALA A 455 -16.61 -29.77 -15.65
N PRO A 456 -16.68 -30.29 -14.40
CA PRO A 456 -15.98 -29.71 -13.27
C PRO A 456 -14.46 -29.67 -13.48
N MET A 457 -13.82 -28.57 -13.08
CA MET A 457 -12.36 -28.40 -13.10
C MET A 457 -11.84 -28.02 -11.71
N ALA A 458 -10.56 -28.28 -11.43
CA ALA A 458 -9.98 -27.84 -10.16
C ALA A 458 -10.04 -26.31 -10.01
N ILE A 459 -9.62 -25.59 -11.05
CA ILE A 459 -9.82 -24.15 -11.19
C ILE A 459 -10.76 -23.91 -12.38
N PRO A 460 -12.02 -23.51 -12.14
CA PRO A 460 -12.95 -23.19 -13.22
C PRO A 460 -12.44 -22.05 -14.12
N ARG A 461 -12.87 -22.03 -15.39
CA ARG A 461 -12.42 -21.00 -16.34
C ARG A 461 -13.16 -19.69 -16.10
N ARG A 462 -14.40 -19.77 -15.63
CA ARG A 462 -15.26 -18.65 -15.28
C ARG A 462 -15.88 -18.91 -13.91
N ALA A 463 -16.07 -17.86 -13.13
CA ALA A 463 -16.80 -17.97 -11.89
C ALA A 463 -18.22 -18.50 -12.16
N GLY A 464 -18.72 -19.33 -11.25
CA GLY A 464 -20.04 -19.98 -11.36
C GLY A 464 -20.02 -21.32 -12.10
N GLU A 465 -18.98 -21.62 -12.89
CA GLU A 465 -18.75 -22.98 -13.42
C GLU A 465 -18.39 -23.96 -12.29
N PRO A 466 -18.71 -25.26 -12.44
CA PRO A 466 -18.48 -26.23 -11.38
C PRO A 466 -16.98 -26.46 -11.10
N SER A 467 -16.63 -26.51 -9.82
CA SER A 467 -15.29 -26.85 -9.34
C SER A 467 -15.20 -28.28 -8.80
N LEU A 468 -14.03 -28.91 -8.91
CA LEU A 468 -13.69 -30.15 -8.19
C LEU A 468 -13.38 -29.90 -6.70
N ILE A 469 -13.25 -28.63 -6.32
CA ILE A 469 -12.90 -28.15 -4.98
C ILE A 469 -14.12 -27.43 -4.39
N GLU A 470 -14.48 -27.77 -3.16
CA GLU A 470 -15.62 -27.22 -2.41
C GLU A 470 -15.21 -26.44 -1.15
N HIS A 471 -14.00 -26.71 -0.64
CA HIS A 471 -13.45 -26.11 0.58
C HIS A 471 -12.12 -25.41 0.27
N VAL A 472 -12.02 -24.15 0.69
CA VAL A 472 -10.80 -23.36 0.62
C VAL A 472 -10.38 -22.99 2.04
N VAL A 473 -9.13 -23.32 2.40
CA VAL A 473 -8.47 -22.80 3.60
C VAL A 473 -7.43 -21.78 3.14
N TYR A 474 -7.55 -20.55 3.62
CA TYR A 474 -6.68 -19.45 3.26
C TYR A 474 -5.95 -18.96 4.52
N ILE A 475 -4.64 -19.12 4.53
CA ILE A 475 -3.77 -18.84 5.67
C ILE A 475 -2.95 -17.59 5.37
N ILE A 476 -3.10 -16.56 6.20
CA ILE A 476 -2.35 -15.31 6.15
C ILE A 476 -1.29 -15.35 7.27
N LYS A 477 -0.05 -15.06 6.93
CA LYS A 477 1.13 -15.05 7.81
C LYS A 477 1.83 -13.69 7.73
N GLU A 478 2.96 -13.54 8.43
CA GLU A 478 3.71 -12.30 8.59
C GLU A 478 5.17 -12.38 8.10
N ASN A 479 5.80 -11.22 8.04
CA ASN A 479 6.44 -10.82 6.80
C ASN A 479 7.80 -11.45 6.49
N ARG A 480 7.95 -12.10 5.33
CA ARG A 480 9.26 -12.55 4.80
C ARG A 480 9.35 -12.40 3.29
N THR A 481 10.55 -12.09 2.80
CA THR A 481 10.85 -12.23 1.37
C THR A 481 11.05 -13.69 0.97
N TYR A 482 10.90 -13.99 -0.32
CA TYR A 482 11.10 -15.36 -0.83
C TYR A 482 12.49 -15.88 -0.49
N ASP A 483 13.55 -15.11 -0.76
CA ASP A 483 14.92 -15.61 -0.54
C ASP A 483 15.29 -15.80 0.93
N GLN A 484 14.66 -15.06 1.86
CA GLN A 484 14.91 -15.24 3.29
C GLN A 484 14.48 -16.62 3.80
N LEU A 485 13.54 -17.28 3.10
CA LEU A 485 12.95 -18.55 3.53
C LEU A 485 13.22 -19.70 2.55
N LEU A 486 13.04 -19.48 1.24
CA LEU A 486 13.14 -20.50 0.20
C LEU A 486 14.33 -20.27 -0.77
N GLY A 487 15.23 -19.33 -0.48
CA GLY A 487 16.38 -19.02 -1.35
C GLY A 487 17.34 -20.20 -1.56
N ASP A 488 17.33 -21.19 -0.67
CA ASP A 488 18.10 -22.44 -0.73
C ASP A 488 17.42 -23.56 -1.53
N MET A 489 16.19 -23.35 -2.03
CA MET A 489 15.51 -24.31 -2.90
C MET A 489 16.14 -24.35 -4.30
N THR A 490 16.90 -25.42 -4.58
CA THR A 490 17.67 -25.58 -5.84
C THR A 490 16.86 -25.57 -7.14
N LYS A 491 15.54 -25.81 -7.08
CA LYS A 491 14.68 -25.94 -8.27
C LYS A 491 14.03 -24.63 -8.72
N GLY A 492 14.01 -23.59 -7.88
CA GLY A 492 13.42 -22.29 -8.20
C GLY A 492 14.47 -21.22 -8.41
N ASN A 493 14.01 -20.02 -8.73
CA ASN A 493 14.84 -18.83 -8.80
C ASN A 493 15.14 -18.29 -7.39
N GLY A 494 16.02 -18.92 -6.62
CA GLY A 494 16.39 -18.50 -5.25
C GLY A 494 17.84 -18.05 -5.12
N ASP A 495 18.13 -17.17 -4.15
CA ASP A 495 19.50 -16.82 -3.73
C ASP A 495 19.82 -17.39 -2.32
N PRO A 496 20.60 -18.49 -2.23
CA PRO A 496 20.97 -19.10 -0.95
C PRO A 496 21.76 -18.18 -0.02
N SER A 497 22.39 -17.12 -0.54
CA SER A 497 23.17 -16.20 0.28
C SER A 497 22.29 -15.36 1.22
N LEU A 498 21.04 -15.10 0.81
CA LEU A 498 20.06 -14.30 1.52
C LEU A 498 19.21 -15.11 2.52
N VAL A 499 19.29 -16.45 2.48
CA VAL A 499 18.53 -17.34 3.38
C VAL A 499 18.83 -17.05 4.84
N MET A 500 17.76 -16.82 5.61
CA MET A 500 17.78 -16.63 7.06
C MET A 500 17.16 -17.83 7.79
N PHE A 501 16.06 -18.36 7.26
CA PHE A 501 15.27 -19.42 7.89
C PHE A 501 15.12 -20.62 6.97
N GLY A 502 16.25 -21.27 6.63
CA GLY A 502 16.28 -22.46 5.78
C GLY A 502 15.69 -23.72 6.43
N GLU A 503 15.85 -24.88 5.79
CA GLU A 503 15.15 -26.13 6.09
C GLU A 503 15.26 -26.62 7.56
N ASP A 504 16.33 -26.30 8.29
CA ASP A 504 16.45 -26.65 9.72
C ASP A 504 15.43 -25.91 10.61
N VAL A 505 14.98 -24.73 10.16
CA VAL A 505 13.99 -23.88 10.82
C VAL A 505 12.60 -24.09 10.21
N THR A 506 12.50 -24.21 8.88
CA THR A 506 11.23 -24.23 8.15
C THR A 506 11.02 -25.48 7.29
N PRO A 507 11.17 -26.70 7.84
CA PRO A 507 11.08 -27.93 7.05
C PRO A 507 9.69 -28.11 6.41
N ASN A 508 8.60 -27.60 7.01
CA ASN A 508 7.27 -27.75 6.43
C ASN A 508 7.08 -26.85 5.22
N HIS A 509 7.51 -25.58 5.25
CA HIS A 509 7.46 -24.72 4.07
C HIS A 509 8.27 -25.33 2.91
N HIS A 510 9.49 -25.77 3.19
CA HIS A 510 10.36 -26.43 2.21
C HIS A 510 9.71 -27.67 1.62
N ARG A 511 9.18 -28.56 2.47
CA ARG A 511 8.55 -29.81 2.04
C ARG A 511 7.24 -29.59 1.31
N LEU A 512 6.43 -28.60 1.69
CA LEU A 512 5.19 -28.25 1.00
C LEU A 512 5.50 -27.71 -0.41
N ALA A 513 6.45 -26.77 -0.51
CA ALA A 513 6.92 -26.29 -1.80
C ALA A 513 7.60 -27.41 -2.63
N ASP A 514 8.24 -28.36 -1.95
CA ASP A 514 8.89 -29.47 -2.63
C ASP A 514 7.89 -30.46 -3.24
N GLN A 515 6.96 -30.93 -2.43
CA GLN A 515 5.99 -31.97 -2.78
C GLN A 515 4.88 -31.48 -3.69
N PHE A 516 4.44 -30.23 -3.53
CA PHE A 516 3.38 -29.63 -4.33
C PHE A 516 4.02 -28.74 -5.41
N VAL A 517 3.80 -27.42 -5.30
CA VAL A 517 4.30 -26.43 -6.25
C VAL A 517 5.20 -25.45 -5.51
N LEU A 518 6.39 -25.23 -6.06
CA LEU A 518 7.23 -24.09 -5.69
C LEU A 518 6.81 -22.88 -6.53
N LEU A 519 6.29 -21.86 -5.86
CA LEU A 519 5.93 -20.58 -6.45
C LEU A 519 7.13 -19.64 -6.30
N ASP A 520 7.96 -19.54 -7.34
CA ASP A 520 9.17 -18.73 -7.30
C ASP A 520 8.99 -17.33 -7.90
N ASN A 521 7.76 -16.93 -8.23
CA ASN A 521 7.48 -15.63 -8.83
C ASN A 521 6.19 -15.00 -8.25
N PHE A 522 6.06 -15.06 -6.91
CA PHE A 522 4.91 -14.54 -6.15
C PHE A 522 5.25 -13.25 -5.40
N TYR A 523 4.34 -12.26 -5.42
CA TYR A 523 4.55 -10.94 -4.85
C TYR A 523 3.44 -10.49 -3.87
N ALA A 524 3.84 -9.91 -2.74
CA ALA A 524 2.96 -9.12 -1.90
C ALA A 524 2.65 -7.81 -2.63
N THR A 525 1.37 -7.43 -2.73
CA THR A 525 1.01 -6.14 -3.32
C THR A 525 1.07 -5.03 -2.28
N GLY A 526 0.73 -5.34 -1.03
CA GLY A 526 0.96 -4.46 0.11
C GLY A 526 2.44 -4.28 0.42
N GLY A 527 2.79 -3.09 0.91
CA GLY A 527 4.13 -2.75 1.35
C GLY A 527 4.32 -2.79 2.87
N ASN A 528 3.25 -2.94 3.65
CA ASN A 528 3.22 -3.04 5.12
C ASN A 528 1.89 -3.69 5.58
N SER A 529 1.75 -4.08 6.84
CA SER A 529 0.55 -4.78 7.32
C SER A 529 -0.71 -3.92 7.27
N GLY A 530 -0.58 -2.59 7.26
CA GLY A 530 -1.71 -1.67 7.10
C GLY A 530 -2.42 -1.82 5.75
N ASP A 531 -1.67 -2.05 4.67
CA ASP A 531 -2.21 -2.26 3.32
C ASP A 531 -2.20 -3.74 2.87
N GLY A 532 -1.24 -4.54 3.33
CA GLY A 532 -1.09 -5.97 3.04
C GLY A 532 -2.34 -6.80 3.37
N HIS A 533 -2.89 -6.62 4.57
CA HIS A 533 -4.14 -7.25 4.98
C HIS A 533 -5.33 -6.83 4.10
N GLN A 534 -5.34 -5.59 3.60
CA GLN A 534 -6.40 -5.11 2.69
C GLN A 534 -6.28 -5.83 1.33
N TRP A 535 -5.08 -5.89 0.77
CA TRP A 535 -4.83 -6.64 -0.48
C TRP A 535 -5.17 -8.12 -0.35
N ALA A 536 -4.80 -8.73 0.77
CA ALA A 536 -5.04 -10.14 1.05
C ALA A 536 -6.52 -10.49 1.23
N THR A 537 -7.41 -9.52 1.54
CA THR A 537 -8.82 -9.80 1.85
C THR A 537 -9.84 -9.08 0.96
N GLN A 538 -9.46 -8.02 0.26
CA GLN A 538 -10.33 -7.16 -0.56
C GLN A 538 -9.85 -7.02 -2.02
N ALA A 539 -8.67 -7.60 -2.35
CA ALA A 539 -8.01 -7.44 -3.64
C ALA A 539 -7.82 -5.97 -4.07
N ASN A 540 -7.76 -5.05 -3.11
CA ASN A 540 -7.67 -3.62 -3.36
C ASN A 540 -7.15 -2.91 -2.09
N GLU A 541 -6.52 -1.76 -2.30
CA GLU A 541 -6.23 -0.79 -1.24
C GLU A 541 -6.83 0.57 -1.63
N THR A 542 -7.33 1.32 -0.65
CA THR A 542 -7.86 2.66 -0.93
C THR A 542 -6.73 3.71 -0.89
N ALA A 543 -6.96 4.86 -1.54
CA ALA A 543 -6.04 5.99 -1.47
C ALA A 543 -5.74 6.46 -0.03
N TYR A 544 -6.65 6.17 0.91
CA TYR A 544 -6.47 6.43 2.33
C TYR A 544 -5.31 5.61 2.90
N CYS A 545 -5.20 4.33 2.57
CA CYS A 545 -4.08 3.49 3.02
C CYS A 545 -2.79 3.81 2.26
N LEU A 546 -2.87 3.99 0.94
CA LEU A 546 -1.68 4.18 0.11
C LEU A 546 -0.95 5.52 0.38
N TRP A 547 -1.69 6.59 0.69
CA TRP A 547 -1.13 7.90 1.09
C TRP A 547 -1.02 8.07 2.62
N PRO A 548 -0.69 7.01 3.34
CA PRO A 548 -0.98 6.78 4.77
C PRO A 548 -1.85 7.84 5.48
N GLY A 549 -3.09 8.01 5.03
CA GLY A 549 -4.09 8.93 5.58
C GLY A 549 -4.54 8.60 7.01
N TYR A 550 -4.24 7.38 7.47
CA TYR A 550 -4.47 6.90 8.83
C TYR A 550 -3.46 7.43 9.85
N LEU A 551 -2.41 8.13 9.42
CA LEU A 551 -1.34 8.59 10.31
C LEU A 551 -1.86 9.46 11.47
N GLY A 552 -1.62 8.97 12.69
CA GLY A 552 -2.08 9.58 13.94
C GLY A 552 -3.48 9.11 14.38
N ARG A 553 -4.27 8.56 13.46
CA ARG A 553 -5.65 8.12 13.71
C ARG A 553 -5.73 6.63 14.07
N SER A 554 -5.08 5.78 13.29
CA SER A 554 -5.17 4.33 13.44
C SER A 554 -3.97 3.62 12.79
N TYR A 555 -3.96 2.29 12.85
CA TYR A 555 -3.21 1.42 11.93
C TYR A 555 -4.12 0.25 11.55
N PRO A 556 -4.59 0.13 10.29
CA PRO A 556 -5.83 -0.59 9.96
C PRO A 556 -5.75 -2.13 9.90
N PHE A 557 -4.59 -2.74 10.21
CA PHE A 557 -4.40 -4.20 10.18
C PHE A 557 -5.39 -4.99 11.08
N ASP A 558 -5.86 -4.37 12.16
CA ASP A 558 -6.63 -5.00 13.23
C ASP A 558 -8.16 -4.85 13.09
N GLY A 559 -8.61 -4.15 12.05
CA GLY A 559 -10.01 -4.04 11.70
C GLY A 559 -10.70 -2.83 12.36
N SER A 560 -9.92 -1.95 12.99
CA SER A 560 -10.43 -0.81 13.76
C SER A 560 -10.62 0.48 12.95
N ASP A 561 -10.42 0.49 11.63
CA ASP A 561 -10.60 1.71 10.83
C ASP A 561 -11.55 1.52 9.63
N PRO A 562 -12.80 1.99 9.71
CA PRO A 562 -13.77 1.87 8.63
C PRO A 562 -13.43 2.71 7.38
N ILE A 563 -12.54 3.70 7.48
CA ILE A 563 -12.09 4.51 6.32
C ILE A 563 -11.09 3.72 5.46
N ALA A 564 -10.45 2.69 6.00
CA ALA A 564 -9.45 1.91 5.26
C ALA A 564 -10.04 1.04 4.14
N TYR A 565 -11.30 0.60 4.30
CA TYR A 565 -11.87 -0.47 3.49
C TYR A 565 -12.36 -0.03 2.11
N ALA A 566 -12.13 -0.87 1.12
CA ALA A 566 -12.65 -0.72 -0.24
C ALA A 566 -14.18 -0.89 -0.27
N ASP A 567 -14.87 -0.16 -1.15
CA ASP A 567 -16.32 -0.21 -1.24
C ASP A 567 -16.88 -1.58 -1.68
N SER A 568 -16.05 -2.40 -2.33
CA SER A 568 -16.32 -3.77 -2.77
C SER A 568 -16.51 -4.73 -1.58
N GLY A 569 -15.93 -4.37 -0.42
CA GLY A 569 -15.91 -5.18 0.78
C GLY A 569 -14.94 -6.35 0.68
N PHE A 570 -15.12 -7.34 1.55
CA PHE A 570 -14.16 -8.41 1.76
C PHE A 570 -14.57 -9.71 1.04
N ILE A 571 -13.60 -10.62 0.84
CA ILE A 571 -13.83 -11.92 0.21
C ILE A 571 -14.90 -12.76 0.93
N TRP A 572 -15.02 -12.63 2.26
CA TRP A 572 -16.10 -13.28 3.00
C TRP A 572 -17.47 -12.66 2.75
N ASP A 573 -17.57 -11.37 2.45
CA ASP A 573 -18.83 -10.76 2.05
C ASP A 573 -19.28 -11.32 0.70
N ALA A 574 -18.36 -11.47 -0.25
CA ALA A 574 -18.62 -12.11 -1.53
C ALA A 574 -19.08 -13.58 -1.35
N ALA A 575 -18.39 -14.34 -0.49
CA ALA A 575 -18.75 -15.71 -0.14
C ALA A 575 -20.16 -15.82 0.48
N LEU A 576 -20.47 -15.00 1.49
CA LEU A 576 -21.76 -14.98 2.16
C LEU A 576 -22.90 -14.59 1.21
N ARG A 577 -22.69 -13.59 0.34
CA ARG A 577 -23.67 -13.22 -0.71
C ARG A 577 -23.98 -14.37 -1.66
N MET A 578 -22.97 -15.19 -1.97
CA MET A 578 -23.11 -16.41 -2.79
C MET A 578 -23.53 -17.64 -1.98
N LYS A 579 -24.04 -17.44 -0.75
CA LYS A 579 -24.53 -18.50 0.15
C LYS A 579 -23.48 -19.56 0.49
N ARG A 580 -22.21 -19.19 0.46
CA ARG A 580 -21.10 -20.02 0.94
C ARG A 580 -20.96 -19.83 2.45
N THR A 581 -20.59 -20.91 3.13
CA THR A 581 -20.32 -20.87 4.58
C THR A 581 -18.89 -20.40 4.83
N VAL A 582 -18.70 -19.53 5.83
CA VAL A 582 -17.41 -18.90 6.13
C VAL A 582 -17.07 -19.04 7.61
N ARG A 583 -15.77 -19.22 7.91
CA ARG A 583 -15.22 -19.14 9.27
C ARG A 583 -13.89 -18.37 9.25
N VAL A 584 -13.72 -17.43 10.18
CA VAL A 584 -12.51 -16.59 10.26
C VAL A 584 -11.81 -16.78 11.60
N TYR A 585 -10.49 -16.95 11.58
CA TYR A 585 -9.63 -17.16 12.73
C TYR A 585 -8.52 -16.09 12.75
N GLY A 586 -8.60 -15.13 13.68
CA GLY A 586 -7.55 -14.13 13.92
C GLY A 586 -7.54 -12.91 12.99
N GLU A 587 -7.93 -13.06 11.72
CA GLU A 587 -7.98 -11.94 10.77
C GLU A 587 -8.98 -10.85 11.21
N TYR A 588 -8.52 -9.59 11.30
CA TYR A 588 -9.29 -8.44 11.81
C TYR A 588 -9.98 -8.67 13.18
N ALA A 589 -9.42 -9.55 14.00
CA ALA A 589 -9.93 -9.91 15.32
C ALA A 589 -9.64 -8.88 16.43
N GLY A 590 -9.11 -7.70 16.08
CA GLY A 590 -8.69 -6.68 17.04
C GLY A 590 -7.37 -7.00 17.74
N ARG A 591 -7.04 -6.21 18.78
CA ARG A 591 -5.78 -6.34 19.53
C ARG A 591 -5.95 -7.12 20.82
N LEU A 592 -4.98 -7.99 21.12
CA LEU A 592 -4.87 -8.67 22.41
C LEU A 592 -3.66 -8.09 23.16
N ARG A 593 -3.88 -7.64 24.41
CA ARG A 593 -2.81 -7.07 25.23
C ARG A 593 -1.89 -8.15 25.76
N GLU A 594 -0.58 -7.90 25.65
CA GLU A 594 0.46 -8.76 26.18
C GLU A 594 0.97 -8.24 27.52
N ASN A 595 0.40 -8.75 28.62
CA ASN A 595 0.71 -8.23 29.95
C ASN A 595 1.77 -9.06 30.71
N ASP A 596 2.07 -10.28 30.24
CA ASP A 596 3.02 -11.19 30.89
C ASP A 596 4.19 -11.51 29.95
N PRO A 597 5.41 -11.01 30.22
CA PRO A 597 6.59 -11.29 29.42
C PRO A 597 6.95 -12.78 29.28
N GLN A 598 6.49 -13.63 30.22
CA GLN A 598 6.71 -15.07 30.19
C GLN A 598 5.55 -15.84 29.56
N GLN A 599 4.51 -15.16 29.08
CA GLN A 599 3.29 -15.77 28.55
C GLN A 599 3.60 -16.81 27.48
N ARG A 600 4.47 -16.47 26.52
CA ARG A 600 4.85 -17.39 25.43
C ARG A 600 5.48 -18.68 25.94
N ALA A 601 6.46 -18.56 26.83
CA ALA A 601 7.13 -19.71 27.42
C ALA A 601 6.15 -20.60 28.21
N LYS A 602 5.27 -20.00 29.01
CA LYS A 602 4.22 -20.74 29.74
C LYS A 602 3.26 -21.47 28.81
N LEU A 603 2.83 -20.82 27.73
CA LEU A 603 1.94 -21.42 26.74
C LEU A 603 2.62 -22.56 25.96
N LEU A 604 3.90 -22.43 25.62
CA LEU A 604 4.68 -23.52 25.00
C LEU A 604 4.81 -24.74 25.93
N GLU A 605 5.06 -24.53 27.22
CA GLU A 605 5.12 -25.64 28.18
C GLU A 605 3.76 -26.32 28.36
N ARG A 606 2.68 -25.53 28.45
CA ARG A 606 1.29 -26.06 28.47
C ARG A 606 0.96 -26.85 27.21
N TRP A 607 1.39 -26.37 26.05
CA TRP A 607 1.18 -27.05 24.78
C TRP A 607 1.94 -28.39 24.76
N LYS A 608 3.19 -28.39 25.23
CA LYS A 608 4.01 -29.59 25.37
C LYS A 608 3.42 -30.62 26.34
N SER A 609 2.72 -30.18 27.40
CA SER A 609 2.00 -31.08 28.31
C SER A 609 0.66 -31.58 27.76
N GLY A 610 0.19 -31.06 26.63
CA GLY A 610 -1.06 -31.46 25.99
C GLY A 610 -2.30 -30.80 26.60
N ASP A 611 -2.16 -29.62 27.20
CA ASP A 611 -3.27 -28.83 27.74
C ASP A 611 -4.31 -28.49 26.65
N ASP A 612 -5.58 -28.34 27.02
CA ASP A 612 -6.64 -27.84 26.14
C ASP A 612 -6.71 -26.32 26.20
N PHE A 613 -6.64 -25.65 25.05
CA PHE A 613 -6.72 -24.19 24.92
C PHE A 613 -8.02 -23.70 24.30
N THR A 614 -8.96 -24.59 23.96
CA THR A 614 -10.18 -24.23 23.21
C THR A 614 -11.12 -23.28 23.94
N ARG A 615 -10.85 -22.99 25.22
CA ARG A 615 -11.65 -22.14 26.11
C ARG A 615 -10.86 -20.96 26.70
N ASP A 616 -9.60 -20.80 26.31
CA ASP A 616 -8.71 -19.80 26.92
C ASP A 616 -9.01 -18.37 26.43
N TRP A 617 -9.70 -18.22 25.29
CA TRP A 617 -10.02 -16.92 24.70
C TRP A 617 -11.50 -16.78 24.34
N ASN A 618 -11.94 -15.52 24.31
CA ASN A 618 -13.23 -15.08 23.81
C ASN A 618 -13.07 -13.67 23.21
N ILE A 619 -12.51 -13.59 22.01
CA ILE A 619 -12.21 -12.35 21.28
C ILE A 619 -13.43 -11.81 20.54
N THR A 620 -13.39 -10.52 20.22
CA THR A 620 -14.34 -9.86 19.33
C THR A 620 -13.62 -8.99 18.31
N ALA A 621 -14.12 -8.98 17.08
CA ALA A 621 -13.62 -8.12 16.02
C ALA A 621 -14.18 -6.69 16.18
N PRO A 622 -13.34 -5.63 16.00
CA PRO A 622 -13.83 -4.25 15.88
C PRO A 622 -14.75 -4.06 14.67
N LEU A 623 -14.49 -4.80 13.58
CA LEU A 623 -15.39 -4.95 12.45
C LEU A 623 -16.64 -5.75 12.89
N LYS A 624 -17.65 -5.06 13.45
CA LYS A 624 -18.80 -5.69 14.12
C LYS A 624 -19.44 -6.85 13.33
N PRO A 625 -19.72 -6.75 12.02
CA PRO A 625 -20.33 -7.84 11.25
C PRO A 625 -19.50 -9.14 11.21
N LEU A 626 -18.17 -9.04 11.32
CA LEU A 626 -17.24 -10.18 11.30
C LEU A 626 -17.48 -11.14 12.47
N ASN A 627 -17.95 -10.64 13.62
CA ASN A 627 -18.24 -11.45 14.81
C ASN A 627 -19.24 -12.59 14.56
N LYS A 628 -20.05 -12.53 13.49
CA LYS A 628 -20.98 -13.61 13.11
C LYS A 628 -20.28 -14.85 12.57
N ILE A 629 -19.08 -14.67 12.00
CA ILE A 629 -18.29 -15.73 11.37
C ILE A 629 -16.92 -15.92 12.04
N LEU A 630 -16.56 -15.07 13.00
CA LEU A 630 -15.33 -15.13 13.78
C LEU A 630 -15.31 -16.35 14.72
N ALA A 631 -14.17 -17.02 14.78
CA ALA A 631 -13.84 -17.98 15.82
C ALA A 631 -13.41 -17.25 17.10
N ALA A 632 -14.39 -16.94 17.95
CA ALA A 632 -14.16 -16.17 19.17
C ALA A 632 -13.14 -16.82 20.14
N ASN A 633 -12.97 -18.13 20.09
CA ASN A 633 -12.00 -18.86 20.90
C ASN A 633 -10.57 -18.84 20.34
N TYR A 634 -10.34 -18.28 19.16
CA TYR A 634 -9.03 -18.17 18.54
C TYR A 634 -8.42 -16.79 18.83
N PRO A 635 -7.20 -16.70 19.37
CA PRO A 635 -6.61 -15.43 19.73
C PRO A 635 -6.23 -14.60 18.50
N SER A 636 -6.34 -13.27 18.62
CA SER A 636 -5.93 -12.33 17.57
C SER A 636 -4.40 -12.20 17.46
N TYR A 637 -3.93 -11.26 16.63
CA TYR A 637 -2.51 -10.96 16.47
C TYR A 637 -1.84 -10.67 17.83
N THR A 638 -0.76 -11.40 18.11
CA THR A 638 0.17 -11.18 19.22
C THR A 638 1.36 -12.14 19.04
N GLN A 639 2.54 -11.67 19.40
CA GLN A 639 3.77 -12.47 19.37
C GLN A 639 3.92 -13.34 20.64
N ALA A 640 3.15 -13.05 21.70
CA ALA A 640 3.17 -13.81 22.95
C ALA A 640 2.45 -15.16 22.89
N ILE A 641 1.57 -15.38 21.91
CA ILE A 641 0.88 -16.66 21.75
C ILE A 641 1.61 -17.44 20.64
N PRO A 642 2.09 -18.68 20.90
CA PRO A 642 2.67 -19.53 19.87
C PRO A 642 1.65 -19.98 18.83
N ASP A 643 2.09 -20.15 17.58
CA ASP A 643 1.22 -20.60 16.51
C ASP A 643 0.86 -22.08 16.63
N VAL A 644 1.67 -22.92 17.29
CA VAL A 644 1.26 -24.31 17.61
C VAL A 644 0.05 -24.36 18.56
N VAL A 645 -0.12 -23.34 19.41
CA VAL A 645 -1.31 -23.20 20.27
C VAL A 645 -2.51 -22.80 19.42
N ARG A 646 -2.33 -21.84 18.50
CA ARG A 646 -3.37 -21.45 17.53
C ARG A 646 -3.81 -22.63 16.66
N ALA A 647 -2.86 -23.41 16.14
CA ALA A 647 -3.12 -24.62 15.38
C ALA A 647 -3.97 -25.60 16.19
N GLN A 648 -3.64 -25.86 17.45
CA GLN A 648 -4.42 -26.77 18.29
C GLN A 648 -5.91 -26.37 18.42
N ILE A 649 -6.20 -25.08 18.58
CA ILE A 649 -7.58 -24.56 18.64
C ILE A 649 -8.31 -24.82 17.32
N PHE A 650 -7.67 -24.51 16.20
CA PHE A 650 -8.22 -24.79 14.87
C PHE A 650 -8.48 -26.29 14.66
N LEU A 651 -7.53 -27.14 15.05
CA LEU A 651 -7.63 -28.59 14.90
C LEU A 651 -8.78 -29.20 15.71
N ALA A 652 -9.15 -28.59 16.85
CA ALA A 652 -10.33 -29.00 17.61
C ALA A 652 -11.63 -28.74 16.82
N ASP A 653 -11.74 -27.58 16.16
CA ASP A 653 -12.86 -27.27 15.28
C ASP A 653 -12.89 -28.19 14.04
N LEU A 654 -11.73 -28.49 13.45
CA LEU A 654 -11.62 -29.44 12.33
C LEU A 654 -12.15 -30.83 12.72
N LYS A 655 -11.76 -31.34 13.90
CA LYS A 655 -12.26 -32.62 14.42
C LYS A 655 -13.78 -32.60 14.62
N ARG A 656 -14.34 -31.47 15.08
CA ARG A 656 -15.80 -31.30 15.17
C ARG A 656 -16.45 -31.37 13.80
N TRP A 657 -15.92 -30.66 12.80
CA TRP A 657 -16.44 -30.67 11.43
C TRP A 657 -16.39 -32.06 10.80
N GLU A 658 -15.32 -32.82 11.03
CA GLU A 658 -15.20 -34.21 10.60
C GLU A 658 -16.31 -35.09 11.21
N GLY A 659 -16.55 -34.95 12.52
CA GLY A 659 -17.65 -35.63 13.19
C GLY A 659 -19.04 -35.23 12.69
N GLU A 660 -19.21 -33.97 12.30
CA GLU A 660 -20.45 -33.44 11.69
C GLU A 660 -20.58 -33.77 10.18
N GLY A 661 -19.51 -34.23 9.53
CA GLY A 661 -19.44 -34.38 8.08
C GLY A 661 -19.57 -33.06 7.31
N ARG A 662 -19.27 -31.92 7.95
CA ARG A 662 -19.53 -30.58 7.39
C ARG A 662 -18.44 -29.58 7.76
N MET A 663 -17.65 -29.18 6.77
CA MET A 663 -16.64 -28.12 6.85
C MET A 663 -17.12 -26.83 6.15
N PRO A 664 -16.73 -25.63 6.61
CA PRO A 664 -17.01 -24.39 5.89
C PRO A 664 -16.46 -24.38 4.46
N ASN A 665 -17.09 -23.63 3.54
CA ASN A 665 -16.60 -23.46 2.18
C ASN A 665 -15.34 -22.59 2.12
N LEU A 666 -15.28 -21.55 2.96
CA LEU A 666 -14.14 -20.67 3.10
C LEU A 666 -13.71 -20.60 4.57
N VAL A 667 -12.45 -20.91 4.84
CA VAL A 667 -11.81 -20.71 6.13
C VAL A 667 -10.67 -19.72 5.94
N VAL A 668 -10.64 -18.63 6.71
CA VAL A 668 -9.52 -17.67 6.75
C VAL A 668 -8.82 -17.80 8.10
N LEU A 669 -7.50 -17.93 8.10
CA LEU A 669 -6.70 -18.23 9.30
C LEU A 669 -5.43 -17.36 9.34
N GLN A 670 -5.17 -16.69 10.47
CA GLN A 670 -3.94 -15.92 10.67
C GLN A 670 -2.92 -16.68 11.53
N LEU A 671 -1.65 -16.76 11.09
CA LEU A 671 -0.51 -17.33 11.84
C LEU A 671 0.65 -16.31 11.90
N PRO A 672 0.73 -15.45 12.94
CA PRO A 672 1.60 -14.26 12.90
C PRO A 672 2.97 -14.40 13.58
N SER A 673 3.35 -15.56 14.16
CA SER A 673 4.57 -15.65 15.00
C SER A 673 5.88 -15.47 14.22
N ASP A 674 5.84 -15.55 12.89
CA ASP A 674 6.97 -15.24 12.00
C ASP A 674 7.26 -13.74 11.83
N HIS A 675 6.43 -12.83 12.36
CA HIS A 675 6.83 -11.43 12.53
C HIS A 675 8.03 -11.28 13.50
N THR A 676 8.15 -12.18 14.49
CA THR A 676 9.23 -12.25 15.50
C THR A 676 9.31 -11.07 16.50
N ARG A 677 10.24 -11.19 17.47
CA ARG A 677 10.59 -10.15 18.47
C ARG A 677 12.06 -9.73 18.49
N GLY A 678 12.75 -9.90 17.37
CA GLY A 678 14.18 -9.56 17.26
C GLY A 678 15.02 -10.25 18.34
N ALA A 679 15.86 -9.45 19.01
CA ALA A 679 16.79 -9.90 20.04
C ALA A 679 16.30 -9.65 21.48
N THR A 680 14.98 -9.54 21.69
CA THR A 680 14.39 -9.30 23.02
C THR A 680 14.85 -10.37 24.02
N PRO A 681 15.61 -10.03 25.09
CA PRO A 681 16.10 -10.97 26.09
C PRO A 681 15.00 -11.81 26.71
N ASP A 682 15.30 -13.07 27.03
CA ASP A 682 14.37 -14.08 27.60
C ASP A 682 13.15 -14.45 26.76
N PHE A 683 12.88 -13.71 25.69
CA PHE A 683 11.89 -14.10 24.70
C PHE A 683 12.48 -15.14 23.75
N ASN A 684 11.64 -15.89 23.06
CA ASN A 684 12.09 -16.86 22.06
C ASN A 684 12.91 -16.19 20.95
N THR A 685 13.95 -16.88 20.46
CA THR A 685 14.76 -16.38 19.34
C THR A 685 13.93 -16.28 18.06
N ALA A 686 14.34 -15.43 17.12
CA ALA A 686 13.66 -15.31 15.83
C ALA A 686 13.53 -16.67 15.10
N LYS A 687 14.57 -17.52 15.17
CA LYS A 687 14.52 -18.87 14.62
C LYS A 687 13.49 -19.76 15.33
N ALA A 688 13.41 -19.71 16.66
CA ALA A 688 12.43 -20.48 17.42
C ALA A 688 10.98 -20.06 17.11
N MET A 689 10.74 -18.77 16.90
CA MET A 689 9.41 -18.25 16.54
C MET A 689 9.00 -18.65 15.12
N VAL A 690 9.91 -18.56 14.14
CA VAL A 690 9.65 -19.02 12.77
C VAL A 690 9.48 -20.55 12.71
N ALA A 691 10.22 -21.32 13.52
CA ALA A 691 10.03 -22.76 13.64
C ALA A 691 8.68 -23.15 14.27
N ASP A 692 8.20 -22.39 15.26
CA ASP A 692 6.86 -22.54 15.82
C ASP A 692 5.77 -22.32 14.75
N ASN A 693 5.88 -21.23 14.00
CA ASN A 693 4.98 -20.92 12.89
C ASN A 693 5.00 -22.01 11.78
N ASP A 694 6.19 -22.48 11.39
CA ASP A 694 6.35 -23.57 10.41
C ASP A 694 5.72 -24.88 10.87
N LEU A 695 5.93 -25.28 12.13
CA LEU A 695 5.33 -26.49 12.69
C LEU A 695 3.81 -26.38 12.76
N ALA A 696 3.28 -25.23 13.17
CA ALA A 696 1.85 -24.96 13.21
C ALA A 696 1.22 -25.14 11.82
N LEU A 697 1.82 -24.53 10.79
CA LEU A 697 1.39 -24.71 9.40
C LEU A 697 1.42 -26.19 8.99
N GLY A 698 2.52 -26.90 9.29
CA GLY A 698 2.66 -28.32 9.00
C GLY A 698 1.55 -29.16 9.63
N GLN A 699 1.24 -28.95 10.91
CA GLN A 699 0.20 -29.65 11.66
C GLN A 699 -1.20 -29.39 11.10
N ILE A 700 -1.48 -28.15 10.70
CA ILE A 700 -2.74 -27.75 10.07
C ILE A 700 -2.92 -28.49 8.74
N VAL A 701 -1.92 -28.40 7.85
CA VAL A 701 -1.99 -29.03 6.51
C VAL A 701 -2.05 -30.56 6.63
N GLU A 702 -1.27 -31.16 7.51
CA GLU A 702 -1.29 -32.61 7.76
C GLU A 702 -2.69 -33.06 8.19
N SER A 703 -3.27 -32.40 9.19
CA SER A 703 -4.57 -32.77 9.73
C SER A 703 -5.68 -32.60 8.70
N LEU A 704 -5.69 -31.49 7.96
CA LEU A 704 -6.62 -31.25 6.86
C LEU A 704 -6.53 -32.34 5.78
N SER A 705 -5.31 -32.72 5.39
CA SER A 705 -5.06 -33.71 4.34
C SER A 705 -5.48 -35.14 4.70
N LYS A 706 -5.69 -35.41 5.99
CA LYS A 706 -6.15 -36.71 6.51
C LYS A 706 -7.67 -36.78 6.67
N THR A 707 -8.39 -35.67 6.53
CA THR A 707 -9.85 -35.65 6.61
C THR A 707 -10.52 -36.13 5.32
N PRO A 708 -11.79 -36.58 5.37
CA PRO A 708 -12.58 -36.84 4.18
C PRO A 708 -12.74 -35.62 3.25
N PHE A 709 -12.66 -34.39 3.79
CA PHE A 709 -12.80 -33.14 3.04
C PHE A 709 -11.62 -32.90 2.08
N TRP A 710 -10.45 -33.50 2.35
CA TRP A 710 -9.23 -33.31 1.55
C TRP A 710 -9.45 -33.48 0.05
N ARG A 711 -10.31 -34.44 -0.33
CA ARG A 711 -10.63 -34.77 -1.73
C ARG A 711 -11.21 -33.62 -2.55
N LYS A 712 -11.72 -32.58 -1.87
CA LYS A 712 -12.35 -31.39 -2.47
C LYS A 712 -11.81 -30.10 -1.84
N MET A 713 -10.53 -30.09 -1.46
CA MET A 713 -9.92 -28.98 -0.74
C MET A 713 -8.78 -28.33 -1.52
N ALA A 714 -8.64 -27.01 -1.37
CA ALA A 714 -7.40 -26.28 -1.61
C ALA A 714 -7.02 -25.49 -0.37
N ILE A 715 -5.72 -25.43 -0.10
CA ILE A 715 -5.12 -24.61 0.94
C ILE A 715 -4.18 -23.61 0.25
N PHE A 716 -4.38 -22.34 0.52
CA PHE A 716 -3.51 -21.26 0.07
C PHE A 716 -2.86 -20.62 1.29
N VAL A 717 -1.56 -20.34 1.21
CA VAL A 717 -0.77 -19.70 2.26
C VAL A 717 -0.07 -18.50 1.65
N VAL A 718 -0.09 -17.35 2.34
CA VAL A 718 0.54 -16.12 1.86
C VAL A 718 1.00 -15.26 3.04
N GLU A 719 2.06 -14.49 2.85
CA GLU A 719 2.41 -13.38 3.76
C GLU A 719 1.52 -12.15 3.47
N ASP A 720 1.15 -11.36 4.49
CA ASP A 720 0.42 -10.10 4.30
C ASP A 720 1.31 -9.03 3.63
N ASP A 721 2.60 -8.98 3.96
CA ASP A 721 3.61 -8.23 3.23
C ASP A 721 5.00 -8.92 3.21
N ALA A 722 5.98 -8.34 2.49
CA ALA A 722 7.34 -8.88 2.38
C ALA A 722 8.35 -8.23 3.36
N GLN A 723 7.88 -7.23 4.11
CA GLN A 723 8.62 -6.30 4.95
C GLN A 723 9.75 -5.58 4.22
N ASN A 724 10.61 -4.87 4.97
CA ASN A 724 11.86 -4.34 4.44
C ASN A 724 12.96 -5.41 4.26
N GLY A 725 12.58 -6.67 4.03
CA GLY A 725 13.53 -7.72 3.67
C GLY A 725 14.16 -7.48 2.30
N VAL A 726 15.30 -8.11 2.04
CA VAL A 726 15.99 -8.06 0.73
C VAL A 726 15.71 -9.35 -0.02
N ASP A 727 15.31 -9.21 -1.28
CA ASP A 727 15.17 -10.30 -2.24
C ASP A 727 16.01 -9.98 -3.48
N HIS A 728 16.60 -10.99 -4.11
CA HIS A 728 17.44 -10.76 -5.27
C HIS A 728 16.65 -10.40 -6.53
N VAL A 729 15.34 -10.60 -6.60
CA VAL A 729 14.51 -10.19 -7.74
C VAL A 729 13.90 -8.82 -7.48
N ASP A 730 13.04 -8.72 -6.46
CA ASP A 730 12.36 -7.50 -6.04
C ASP A 730 11.89 -7.65 -4.59
N GLY A 731 11.98 -6.59 -3.79
CA GLY A 731 11.65 -6.64 -2.37
C GLY A 731 10.19 -6.93 -2.03
N HIS A 732 9.27 -6.90 -3.01
CA HIS A 732 7.88 -7.36 -2.83
C HIS A 732 7.73 -8.88 -2.97
N ARG A 733 8.75 -9.58 -3.49
CA ARG A 733 8.67 -11.01 -3.71
C ARG A 733 8.64 -11.73 -2.35
N THR A 734 7.64 -12.57 -2.17
CA THR A 734 7.33 -13.20 -0.88
C THR A 734 6.99 -14.67 -1.06
N VAL A 735 6.78 -15.36 0.06
CA VAL A 735 6.43 -16.77 0.09
C VAL A 735 4.92 -16.93 -0.09
N ALA A 736 4.54 -17.86 -0.96
CA ALA A 736 3.18 -18.38 -1.03
C ALA A 736 3.20 -19.88 -1.27
N LEU A 737 2.15 -20.59 -0.84
CA LEU A 737 1.98 -22.02 -1.06
C LEU A 737 0.58 -22.33 -1.59
N ALA A 738 0.50 -23.28 -2.52
CA ALA A 738 -0.76 -23.86 -3.00
C ALA A 738 -0.74 -25.38 -2.79
N VAL A 739 -1.66 -25.88 -1.96
CA VAL A 739 -1.67 -27.28 -1.47
C VAL A 739 -3.06 -27.88 -1.69
N SER A 740 -3.17 -28.93 -2.50
CA SER A 740 -4.43 -29.60 -2.83
C SER A 740 -4.13 -30.99 -3.40
N PRO A 741 -5.07 -31.95 -3.40
CA PRO A 741 -4.95 -33.11 -4.28
C PRO A 741 -4.80 -32.72 -5.75
N TYR A 742 -5.32 -31.55 -6.13
CA TYR A 742 -5.34 -31.07 -7.51
C TYR A 742 -4.16 -30.17 -7.85
N THR A 743 -3.28 -29.82 -6.91
CA THR A 743 -2.06 -29.11 -7.28
C THR A 743 -1.06 -30.07 -7.91
N ARG A 744 -0.29 -29.57 -8.87
CA ARG A 744 0.79 -30.34 -9.50
C ARG A 744 1.80 -30.73 -8.41
N ARG A 745 2.40 -31.91 -8.55
CA ARG A 745 3.40 -32.43 -7.61
C ARG A 745 4.80 -32.21 -8.15
N GLY A 746 5.74 -31.82 -7.29
CA GLY A 746 7.14 -31.58 -7.67
C GLY A 746 7.34 -30.51 -8.74
N HIS A 747 6.39 -29.58 -8.90
CA HIS A 747 6.39 -28.60 -9.98
C HIS A 747 6.96 -27.25 -9.53
N VAL A 748 7.56 -26.52 -10.45
CA VAL A 748 7.96 -25.12 -10.26
C VAL A 748 7.09 -24.28 -11.19
N ASP A 749 6.35 -23.33 -10.61
CA ASP A 749 5.50 -22.43 -11.37
C ASP A 749 6.04 -21.00 -11.23
N SER A 750 6.71 -20.56 -12.29
CA SER A 750 7.30 -19.22 -12.40
C SER A 750 6.36 -18.19 -13.01
N THR A 751 5.06 -18.51 -13.13
CA THR A 751 4.05 -17.53 -13.51
C THR A 751 4.04 -16.38 -12.50
N PHE A 752 3.93 -15.15 -13.00
CA PHE A 752 3.77 -13.98 -12.15
C PHE A 752 2.46 -14.07 -11.36
N TYR A 753 2.56 -14.19 -10.04
CA TYR A 753 1.43 -14.22 -9.13
C TYR A 753 1.59 -13.15 -8.05
N SER A 754 0.46 -12.75 -7.46
CA SER A 754 0.40 -11.83 -6.34
C SER A 754 -0.81 -12.13 -5.46
N GLN A 755 -1.00 -11.40 -4.36
CA GLN A 755 -2.18 -11.56 -3.48
C GLN A 755 -3.53 -11.57 -4.24
N PRO A 756 -3.79 -10.63 -5.19
CA PRO A 756 -4.96 -10.71 -6.08
C PRO A 756 -5.10 -12.02 -6.89
N SER A 757 -3.99 -12.70 -7.20
CA SER A 757 -4.00 -13.98 -7.92
C SER A 757 -4.59 -15.12 -7.08
N ILE A 758 -4.31 -15.14 -5.78
CA ILE A 758 -4.93 -16.08 -4.84
C ILE A 758 -6.43 -15.79 -4.75
N LEU A 759 -6.81 -14.53 -4.54
CA LEU A 759 -8.21 -14.15 -4.41
C LEU A 759 -9.02 -14.49 -5.66
N LYS A 760 -8.52 -14.15 -6.86
CA LYS A 760 -9.11 -14.59 -8.14
C LYS A 760 -9.30 -16.10 -8.21
N THR A 761 -8.33 -16.88 -7.73
CA THR A 761 -8.41 -18.35 -7.74
C THR A 761 -9.49 -18.85 -6.78
N ILE A 762 -9.61 -18.26 -5.60
CA ILE A 762 -10.67 -18.56 -4.62
C ILE A 762 -12.05 -18.22 -5.21
N GLU A 763 -12.18 -17.09 -5.89
CA GLU A 763 -13.41 -16.68 -6.57
C GLU A 763 -13.85 -17.69 -7.61
N LEU A 764 -12.93 -18.14 -8.46
CA LEU A 764 -13.20 -19.16 -9.48
C LEU A 764 -13.64 -20.48 -8.83
N ILE A 765 -12.94 -20.95 -7.79
CA ILE A 765 -13.26 -22.19 -7.08
C ILE A 765 -14.66 -22.14 -6.45
N LEU A 766 -14.97 -21.07 -5.73
CA LEU A 766 -16.20 -20.95 -4.94
C LEU A 766 -17.37 -20.34 -5.74
N GLY A 767 -17.12 -19.87 -6.95
CA GLY A 767 -18.09 -19.19 -7.81
C GLY A 767 -18.48 -17.81 -7.29
N LEU A 768 -17.50 -17.04 -6.81
CA LEU A 768 -17.69 -15.69 -6.26
C LEU A 768 -17.58 -14.65 -7.38
N PRO A 769 -18.23 -13.48 -7.24
CA PRO A 769 -17.96 -12.35 -8.11
C PRO A 769 -16.56 -11.79 -7.84
N THR A 770 -15.93 -11.27 -8.89
CA THR A 770 -14.70 -10.48 -8.81
C THR A 770 -14.92 -9.21 -7.98
N MET A 771 -13.96 -8.86 -7.11
CA MET A 771 -14.10 -7.76 -6.17
C MET A 771 -13.56 -6.43 -6.70
N SER A 772 -12.50 -6.43 -7.50
CA SER A 772 -11.87 -5.21 -7.99
C SER A 772 -11.36 -5.32 -9.44
N LEU A 773 -10.67 -4.29 -9.91
CA LEU A 773 -9.89 -4.34 -11.14
C LEU A 773 -8.72 -5.33 -11.01
N PHE A 774 -8.11 -5.42 -9.83
CA PHE A 774 -6.79 -6.03 -9.65
C PHE A 774 -6.84 -7.55 -9.65
N ASP A 775 -7.85 -8.15 -9.00
CA ASP A 775 -8.17 -9.57 -9.13
C ASP A 775 -8.77 -9.91 -10.50
N LEU A 776 -9.53 -8.99 -11.13
CA LEU A 776 -10.02 -9.20 -12.50
C LEU A 776 -8.87 -9.47 -13.46
N ILE A 777 -7.83 -8.63 -13.41
CA ILE A 777 -6.70 -8.71 -14.32
C ILE A 777 -5.61 -9.65 -13.83
N ALA A 778 -5.58 -10.07 -12.56
CA ALA A 778 -4.57 -10.98 -12.03
C ALA A 778 -4.47 -12.30 -12.79
N ASN A 779 -3.32 -12.97 -12.75
CA ASN A 779 -3.22 -14.35 -13.22
C ASN A 779 -3.92 -15.24 -12.19
N ASP A 780 -4.87 -16.10 -12.60
CA ASP A 780 -5.31 -17.16 -11.69
C ASP A 780 -4.27 -18.29 -11.65
N MET A 781 -4.30 -19.06 -10.57
CA MET A 781 -3.27 -20.06 -10.30
C MET A 781 -3.44 -21.37 -11.06
N ARG A 782 -4.25 -21.44 -12.13
CA ARG A 782 -4.49 -22.71 -12.87
C ARG A 782 -3.22 -23.40 -13.38
N GLY A 783 -2.13 -22.66 -13.59
CA GLY A 783 -0.81 -23.20 -13.95
C GLY A 783 -0.29 -24.20 -12.91
N SER A 784 -0.59 -23.95 -11.65
CA SER A 784 -0.23 -24.77 -10.50
C SER A 784 -1.15 -25.98 -10.27
N PHE A 785 -2.24 -26.12 -11.03
CA PHE A 785 -3.27 -27.15 -10.82
C PHE A 785 -3.41 -28.13 -12.01
N THR A 786 -4.07 -29.24 -11.74
CA THR A 786 -4.50 -30.29 -12.68
C THR A 786 -5.87 -30.81 -12.26
N ASN A 787 -6.62 -31.42 -13.19
CA ASN A 787 -7.90 -32.05 -12.89
C ASN A 787 -7.77 -33.51 -12.42
N ALA A 788 -6.56 -34.09 -12.49
CA ALA A 788 -6.27 -35.43 -12.00
C ALA A 788 -5.75 -35.34 -10.54
N PRO A 789 -6.50 -35.82 -9.54
CA PRO A 789 -6.10 -35.67 -8.14
C PRO A 789 -5.03 -36.68 -7.72
N ASP A 790 -4.14 -36.24 -6.84
CA ASP A 790 -3.29 -37.06 -5.99
C ASP A 790 -3.68 -36.90 -4.52
N PHE A 791 -4.41 -37.88 -4.00
CA PHE A 791 -4.93 -37.88 -2.63
C PHE A 791 -3.89 -38.23 -1.56
N MET A 792 -2.61 -38.39 -1.90
CA MET A 792 -1.57 -38.63 -0.90
C MET A 792 -1.59 -37.52 0.17
N PRO A 793 -1.78 -37.87 1.44
CA PRO A 793 -1.82 -36.89 2.52
C PRO A 793 -0.43 -36.30 2.76
N TYR A 794 -0.41 -35.11 3.33
CA TYR A 794 0.81 -34.48 3.82
C TYR A 794 1.18 -35.06 5.19
N ALA A 795 2.48 -35.13 5.47
CA ALA A 795 3.01 -35.52 6.78
C ALA A 795 3.94 -34.41 7.28
N ALA A 796 3.57 -33.83 8.43
CA ALA A 796 4.30 -32.72 9.03
C ALA A 796 5.68 -33.16 9.51
N GLN A 797 6.63 -32.24 9.50
CA GLN A 797 7.97 -32.46 10.02
C GLN A 797 8.23 -31.57 11.23
N GLN A 798 8.93 -32.12 12.21
CA GLN A 798 9.41 -31.35 13.35
C GLN A 798 10.63 -30.53 12.91
N PRO A 799 10.65 -29.19 13.11
CA PRO A 799 11.85 -28.38 12.94
C PRO A 799 13.01 -28.91 13.78
N LYS A 800 14.23 -28.87 13.22
CA LYS A 800 15.45 -29.16 14.01
C LYS A 800 15.73 -28.03 14.99
N GLN A 801 15.36 -26.81 14.61
CA GLN A 801 15.35 -25.64 15.48
C GLN A 801 14.40 -25.86 16.67
N SER A 802 14.90 -25.69 17.88
CA SER A 802 14.06 -25.75 19.09
C SER A 802 13.09 -24.58 19.14
N LEU A 803 11.82 -24.87 19.38
CA LEU A 803 10.75 -23.88 19.63
C LEU A 803 10.94 -23.17 20.98
N PHE A 804 11.73 -23.77 21.89
CA PHE A 804 11.94 -23.29 23.26
C PHE A 804 13.23 -22.46 23.40
N GLU A 805 14.00 -22.28 22.33
CA GLU A 805 15.23 -21.49 22.40
C GLU A 805 14.90 -20.02 22.70
N THR A 806 15.58 -19.44 23.68
CA THR A 806 15.41 -18.05 24.10
C THR A 806 16.65 -17.22 23.85
N ASN A 807 16.44 -15.93 23.64
CA ASN A 807 17.51 -14.95 23.54
C ASN A 807 18.27 -14.84 24.87
N PRO A 808 19.60 -14.72 24.85
CA PRO A 808 20.39 -14.57 26.07
C PRO A 808 20.01 -13.32 26.85
N GLN A 809 20.14 -13.43 28.17
CA GLN A 809 20.06 -12.31 29.10
C GLN A 809 21.04 -11.19 28.75
N LEU A 810 20.66 -9.93 29.02
CA LEU A 810 21.51 -8.77 28.71
C LEU A 810 22.92 -8.89 29.29
N ASN A 811 23.05 -9.40 30.51
CA ASN A 811 24.33 -9.54 31.22
C ASN A 811 25.29 -10.53 30.54
N ALA A 812 24.79 -11.44 29.71
CA ALA A 812 25.57 -12.39 28.92
C ALA A 812 26.06 -11.79 27.58
N LEU A 813 25.46 -10.69 27.12
CA LEU A 813 25.73 -10.09 25.82
C LEU A 813 26.79 -8.97 25.89
N ARG A 814 27.57 -8.79 24.81
CA ARG A 814 28.55 -7.70 24.63
C ARG A 814 28.45 -7.14 23.21
N GLY A 815 29.03 -5.94 22.99
CA GLY A 815 29.14 -5.33 21.66
C GLY A 815 27.79 -5.14 20.94
N GLN A 816 27.77 -5.43 19.63
CA GLN A 816 26.59 -5.28 18.77
C GLN A 816 25.41 -6.12 19.25
N ALA A 817 25.64 -7.35 19.72
CA ALA A 817 24.58 -8.22 20.22
C ALA A 817 23.85 -7.63 21.44
N ARG A 818 24.62 -7.03 22.37
CA ARG A 818 24.02 -6.32 23.52
C ARG A 818 23.22 -5.10 23.06
N ARG A 819 23.72 -4.37 22.06
CA ARG A 819 23.01 -3.18 21.54
C ARG A 819 21.70 -3.57 20.88
N ALA A 820 21.71 -4.61 20.04
CA ALA A 820 20.50 -5.13 19.41
C ALA A 820 19.45 -5.57 20.44
N ALA A 821 19.85 -6.26 21.51
CA ALA A 821 18.94 -6.65 22.58
C ALA A 821 18.33 -5.45 23.32
N LEU A 822 19.12 -4.40 23.58
CA LEU A 822 18.62 -3.15 24.17
C LEU A 822 17.68 -2.40 23.22
N ASP A 823 17.95 -2.43 21.92
CA ASP A 823 17.08 -1.80 20.92
C ASP A 823 15.76 -2.57 20.82
N SER A 824 15.79 -3.91 20.75
CA SER A 824 14.58 -4.75 20.73
C SER A 824 13.71 -4.56 21.98
N LEU A 825 14.29 -4.35 23.17
CA LEU A 825 13.51 -4.04 24.39
C LEU A 825 12.73 -2.72 24.32
N ARG A 826 13.12 -1.81 23.43
CA ARG A 826 12.45 -0.51 23.23
C ARG A 826 11.43 -0.53 22.09
N MET A 827 11.36 -1.63 21.34
CA MET A 827 10.49 -1.78 20.18
C MET A 827 9.08 -2.20 20.61
N ARG A 828 8.08 -1.70 19.88
CA ARG A 828 6.66 -2.00 20.10
C ARG A 828 6.21 -3.15 19.18
N PHE A 829 6.03 -4.35 19.73
CA PHE A 829 5.66 -5.57 18.97
C PHE A 829 4.18 -5.97 19.08
N ASP A 830 3.36 -5.28 19.88
CA ASP A 830 1.91 -5.51 20.00
C ASP A 830 1.12 -4.99 18.79
N VAL A 831 1.78 -4.20 17.93
CA VAL A 831 1.26 -3.69 16.66
C VAL A 831 2.30 -4.05 15.59
N PRO A 832 1.92 -4.75 14.50
CA PRO A 832 2.84 -5.04 13.41
C PRO A 832 3.36 -3.73 12.80
N ASP A 833 4.60 -3.73 12.33
CA ASP A 833 5.31 -2.57 11.75
C ASP A 833 5.42 -1.29 12.62
N ALA A 834 4.97 -1.32 13.89
CA ALA A 834 5.25 -0.24 14.81
C ALA A 834 6.74 -0.15 15.17
N VAL A 835 7.47 -1.26 14.97
CA VAL A 835 8.92 -1.34 15.11
C VAL A 835 9.64 -0.59 13.97
N PRO A 836 10.84 -0.04 14.21
CA PRO A 836 11.67 0.46 13.12
C PRO A 836 12.12 -0.67 12.19
N THR A 837 11.46 -0.80 11.04
CA THR A 837 11.55 -1.98 10.15
C THR A 837 12.97 -2.28 9.69
N GLU A 838 13.72 -1.25 9.27
CA GLU A 838 15.12 -1.41 8.82
C GLU A 838 16.04 -1.84 9.97
N ARG A 839 15.85 -1.27 11.17
CA ARG A 839 16.62 -1.65 12.35
C ARG A 839 16.35 -3.10 12.73
N LEU A 840 15.08 -3.50 12.74
CA LEU A 840 14.69 -4.87 13.06
C LEU A 840 15.27 -5.85 12.05
N ASN A 841 15.17 -5.59 10.75
CA ASN A 841 15.73 -6.46 9.71
C ASN A 841 17.24 -6.68 9.86
N ARG A 842 17.99 -5.64 10.20
CA ARG A 842 19.44 -5.76 10.50
C ARG A 842 19.71 -6.58 11.76
N ILE A 843 18.91 -6.40 12.81
CA ILE A 843 19.01 -7.20 14.04
C ILE A 843 18.78 -8.67 13.71
N LEU A 844 17.71 -8.99 12.97
CA LEU A 844 17.35 -10.35 12.59
C LEU A 844 18.45 -10.99 11.73
N TRP A 845 18.95 -10.28 10.72
CA TRP A 845 20.05 -10.75 9.88
C TRP A 845 21.29 -11.12 10.70
N HIS A 846 21.77 -10.23 11.57
CA HIS A 846 22.98 -10.48 12.35
C HIS A 846 22.79 -11.54 13.44
N GLN A 847 21.59 -11.65 14.01
CA GLN A 847 21.25 -12.72 14.95
C GLN A 847 21.29 -14.08 14.26
N VAL A 848 20.85 -14.16 13.00
CA VAL A 848 20.74 -15.41 12.24
C VAL A 848 22.05 -15.79 11.53
N LYS A 849 22.68 -14.84 10.84
CA LYS A 849 23.88 -15.03 9.99
C LYS A 849 25.19 -14.72 10.71
N GLY A 850 25.11 -14.18 11.92
CA GLY A 850 26.23 -13.76 12.74
C GLY A 850 26.58 -12.27 12.61
N TRP A 851 27.00 -11.68 13.73
CA TRP A 851 27.32 -10.25 13.88
C TRP A 851 28.51 -9.74 13.04
N LYS A 852 29.26 -10.63 12.39
CA LYS A 852 30.35 -10.26 11.46
C LYS A 852 29.93 -10.27 10.00
N THR A 853 28.78 -10.87 9.70
CA THR A 853 28.26 -10.99 8.33
C THR A 853 27.58 -9.68 7.94
N PRO A 854 28.04 -8.98 6.89
CA PRO A 854 27.41 -7.75 6.44
C PRO A 854 25.93 -7.97 6.09
N TYR A 855 25.07 -7.01 6.43
CA TYR A 855 23.70 -6.98 5.94
C TYR A 855 23.70 -6.76 4.42
N PRO A 856 22.91 -7.52 3.63
CA PRO A 856 22.80 -7.31 2.20
C PRO A 856 22.28 -5.88 1.94
N GLY A 857 23.06 -5.08 1.21
CA GLY A 857 22.58 -3.78 0.75
C GLY A 857 23.02 -2.49 1.46
N ALA A 858 24.18 -2.44 2.11
CA ALA A 858 24.96 -1.20 2.24
C ALA A 858 26.44 -1.46 2.57
N LYS A 859 27.36 -0.83 1.84
CA LYS A 859 28.73 -0.58 2.33
C LYS A 859 28.72 0.71 3.14
N GLN A 860 29.20 0.66 4.37
CA GLN A 860 29.61 1.86 5.08
C GLN A 860 30.72 2.57 4.28
N GLY A 861 30.52 3.84 3.96
CA GLY A 861 31.62 4.73 3.64
C GLY A 861 32.55 4.78 4.85
N VAL A 862 33.79 4.33 4.68
CA VAL A 862 34.81 4.29 5.72
C VAL A 862 35.22 5.73 6.07
N PHE A 863 35.24 6.05 7.37
CA PHE A 863 35.54 7.34 8.03
C PHE A 863 34.40 8.35 8.22
N ALA A 864 33.64 8.17 9.30
CA ALA A 864 33.24 9.28 10.18
C ALA A 864 33.02 8.72 11.61
N PRO A 865 33.71 9.24 12.66
CA PRO A 865 33.45 8.82 14.02
C PRO A 865 32.08 9.35 14.43
N LEU A 866 31.19 8.46 14.89
CA LEU A 866 29.94 8.84 15.57
C LEU A 866 29.04 9.79 14.75
N ALA A 867 28.50 9.32 13.63
CA ALA A 867 27.41 9.98 12.92
C ALA A 867 26.17 9.07 12.90
N VAL A 868 25.41 9.10 14.00
CA VAL A 868 23.99 9.46 14.01
C VAL A 868 23.22 9.18 12.70
N ASP A 869 22.80 7.93 12.47
CA ASP A 869 21.66 7.57 11.60
C ASP A 869 20.34 7.78 12.38
N LEU A 870 20.09 9.02 12.80
CA LEU A 870 18.79 9.40 13.35
C LEU A 870 17.82 9.59 12.19
N GLU A 871 16.78 8.76 12.12
CA GLU A 871 15.36 9.18 11.92
C GLU A 871 14.34 8.02 11.86
N ASP A 872 14.74 6.78 12.19
CA ASP A 872 13.82 5.66 12.47
C ASP A 872 13.92 5.13 13.94
N ASP A 873 14.77 5.73 14.78
CA ASP A 873 15.26 5.11 16.02
C ASP A 873 14.36 5.18 17.27
N GLU A 874 13.15 5.78 17.25
CA GLU A 874 12.36 5.90 18.50
C GLU A 874 10.84 5.72 18.37
N ARG A 875 10.26 4.85 17.51
CA ARG A 875 8.79 4.58 17.51
C ARG A 875 8.22 3.87 18.78
N GLY A 876 8.79 4.10 19.96
CA GLY A 876 8.64 3.25 21.15
C GLY A 876 7.95 3.86 22.39
N ALA A 877 7.21 4.97 22.30
CA ALA A 877 6.49 5.48 23.47
C ALA A 877 5.19 6.22 23.10
N ALA A 878 4.26 6.30 24.06
CA ALA A 878 2.93 6.93 24.01
C ALA A 878 1.77 6.03 23.55
N GLU A 879 1.17 5.31 24.52
CA GLU A 879 -0.29 5.17 24.71
C GLU A 879 -0.61 4.34 25.98
N ASP A 880 -0.04 4.74 27.12
CA ASP A 880 -0.49 4.26 28.44
C ASP A 880 -0.58 5.46 29.40
N ARG A 881 -1.45 6.41 29.06
CA ARG A 881 -2.11 7.33 30.00
C ARG A 881 -3.50 7.71 29.54
#